data_AF-A0A947JL42-F1
#
_entry.id   AF-A0A947JL42-F1
#
_cell.length_a   1.000
_cell.length_b   1.000
_cell.length_c   1.000
_cell.angle_alpha   90.00
_cell.angle_beta   90.00
_cell.angle_gamma   90.00
#
_symmetry.space_group_name_H-M   'P 1'
#
loop_
_entity.id
_entity.type
_entity.pdbx_description
1 polymer ?
#
loop_
_entity_poly.entity_id
_entity_poly.type
_entity_poly.pdbx_seq_one_letter_code
_entity_poly.pdbx_strand_id
1 'polypeptide(L)'
;MDKRILVEIFKRTVSGLAIVAVLLFVPLPAIIKSLLLLIFLIYLAYRVSNLLVTDPESRMTQIALGLIVILAWLIISLSLCFYLDQISRPAVLICFIPLILLASGQQQIKSKTKNTNRQPTRSIWSLGLTAGVVIGDAVLLLAYLIARTSEPLRTPWDVIPWPALLLFGVTTWLLFLICHERRGIGRYSLTALHLFTAYSLAEIVIACGFGFDPFIHRTAEAYIAEHGFILPKQPYYTGQYVIVVALKWLTGLSIDSIDRWLVLVLGPLTLPWIIPLGLKRAWKITDQSTSFWTPIILLLPLSPLIFTVPYSLSFLILIWLVFLAPLIRKRWRDRLLILGLSLAMLAIHPLLGAVAIGLVTALLLPTWLNSWLTGLVTIVINAMLLPVMFAFNNIKRGVPPFNSNNPLADLDRFIGLFTNPHTHNQQIIFTYWDLLYSYRTALPFFLFAVAIIGTILINKRIRRTIAKPYWLTLIGVLIAIFILSTSVIIPGIISNEQLEFSLRLKQSLSILLLPLFIFGISQIGIKRWQHNLVRTSIITFCFALLATAAWYLTYPQANIRAAQTGWSVSQADFEAAQLIKNAANDQPYIALSNQMLSVAALRMNGFENFSFALPTGERLYEFYLVLSYYRRNPSVIQEIFSTYDVSRIFYAIHTYEPLFELIVNDLGSFSSQNWSTADNSVVIFMFKKE
;
A
#
# COMPACT_ATOMS: atom_id res chain seq x y z
N MET A 1 -6.17 -8.42 45.03
CA MET A 1 -5.25 -8.98 44.02
C MET A 1 -4.02 -9.49 44.77
N ASP A 2 -3.67 -10.77 44.62
CA ASP A 2 -2.56 -11.39 45.37
C ASP A 2 -1.24 -10.63 45.09
N LYS A 3 -0.51 -10.25 46.16
CA LYS A 3 0.79 -9.56 46.06
C LYS A 3 1.75 -10.28 45.10
N ARG A 4 1.68 -11.62 45.03
CA ARG A 4 2.50 -12.43 44.11
C ARG A 4 2.20 -12.13 42.63
N ILE A 5 0.94 -11.88 42.28
CA ILE A 5 0.54 -11.55 40.91
C ILE A 5 1.09 -10.18 40.51
N LEU A 6 1.00 -9.19 41.41
CA LEU A 6 1.54 -7.85 41.17
C LEU A 6 3.06 -7.88 40.95
N VAL A 7 3.79 -8.65 41.78
CA VAL A 7 5.24 -8.83 41.64
C VAL A 7 5.60 -9.50 40.30
N GLU A 8 4.84 -10.51 39.86
CA GLU A 8 5.09 -11.18 38.58
C GLU A 8 4.82 -10.26 37.37
N ILE A 9 3.75 -9.47 37.42
CA ILE A 9 3.43 -8.47 36.38
C ILE A 9 4.55 -7.43 36.31
N PHE A 10 5.00 -6.93 37.47
CA PHE A 10 6.09 -5.97 37.54
C PHE A 10 7.39 -6.53 36.93
N LYS A 11 7.81 -7.75 37.33
CA LYS A 11 9.00 -8.41 36.78
C LYS A 11 8.96 -8.56 35.26
N ARG A 12 7.83 -9.01 34.71
CA ARG A 12 7.64 -9.15 33.25
C ARG A 12 7.64 -7.81 32.53
N THR A 13 7.05 -6.79 33.16
CA THR A 13 7.01 -5.44 32.60
C THR A 13 8.40 -4.83 32.53
N VAL A 14 9.17 -4.91 33.62
CA VAL A 14 10.56 -4.46 33.66
C VAL A 14 11.40 -5.23 32.64
N SER A 15 11.23 -6.55 32.52
CA SER A 15 11.97 -7.36 31.54
C SER A 15 11.64 -6.97 30.09
N GLY A 16 10.36 -6.77 29.78
CA GLY A 16 9.94 -6.32 28.45
C GLY A 16 10.48 -4.94 28.11
N LEU A 17 10.45 -4.00 29.07
CA LEU A 17 11.00 -2.66 28.88
C LEU A 17 12.52 -2.68 28.75
N ALA A 18 13.21 -3.55 29.48
CA ALA A 18 14.65 -3.74 29.34
C ALA A 18 15.00 -4.23 27.93
N ILE A 19 14.23 -5.16 27.34
CA ILE A 19 14.43 -5.60 25.94
C ILE A 19 14.29 -4.42 24.98
N VAL A 20 13.22 -3.62 25.09
CA VAL A 20 13.01 -2.45 24.22
C VAL A 20 14.11 -1.41 24.42
N ALA A 21 14.53 -1.15 25.65
CA ALA A 21 15.62 -0.24 25.97
C ALA A 21 16.96 -0.73 25.38
N VAL A 22 17.25 -2.04 25.45
CA VAL A 22 18.42 -2.63 24.81
C VAL A 22 18.39 -2.41 23.30
N LEU A 23 17.25 -2.67 22.66
CA LEU A 23 17.09 -2.45 21.21
C LEU A 23 17.33 -0.98 20.82
N LEU A 24 16.85 -0.02 21.62
CA LEU A 24 16.93 1.41 21.32
C LEU A 24 18.29 2.05 21.65
N PHE A 25 18.90 1.67 22.77
CA PHE A 25 20.02 2.41 23.35
C PHE A 25 21.35 1.66 23.30
N VAL A 26 21.34 0.33 23.15
CA VAL A 26 22.58 -0.45 23.05
C VAL A 26 23.01 -0.57 21.58
N PRO A 27 24.28 -0.30 21.25
CA PRO A 27 24.82 -0.43 19.89
C PRO A 27 25.05 -1.91 19.53
N LEU A 28 23.97 -2.62 19.22
CA LEU A 28 24.01 -3.99 18.69
C LEU A 28 24.03 -4.00 17.16
N PRO A 29 24.64 -5.00 16.51
CA PRO A 29 24.52 -5.23 15.06
C PRO A 29 23.05 -5.32 14.62
N ALA A 30 22.73 -4.75 13.45
CA ALA A 30 21.35 -4.67 12.94
C ALA A 30 20.66 -6.04 12.82
N ILE A 31 21.41 -7.08 12.44
CA ILE A 31 20.89 -8.46 12.36
C ILE A 31 20.44 -8.95 13.74
N ILE A 32 21.24 -8.71 14.78
CA ILE A 32 20.93 -9.12 16.16
C ILE A 32 19.71 -8.35 16.68
N LYS A 33 19.68 -7.03 16.48
CA LYS A 33 18.52 -6.19 16.82
C LYS A 33 17.24 -6.69 16.13
N SER A 34 17.32 -6.97 14.84
CA SER A 34 16.17 -7.45 14.05
C SER A 34 15.66 -8.80 14.54
N LEU A 35 16.55 -9.75 14.84
CA LEU A 35 16.18 -11.06 15.39
C LEU A 35 15.57 -10.95 16.79
N LEU A 36 16.18 -10.15 17.68
CA LEU A 36 15.65 -9.91 19.02
C LEU A 36 14.28 -9.23 18.97
N LEU A 37 14.11 -8.22 18.10
CA LEU A 37 12.82 -7.57 17.88
C LEU A 37 11.78 -8.55 17.33
N LEU A 38 12.13 -9.40 16.37
CA LEU A 38 11.21 -10.40 15.80
C LEU A 38 10.72 -11.36 16.88
N ILE A 39 11.62 -11.93 17.68
CA ILE A 39 11.27 -12.84 18.79
C ILE A 39 10.38 -12.11 19.81
N PHE A 40 10.76 -10.88 20.17
CA PHE A 40 10.00 -10.06 21.11
C PHE A 40 8.61 -9.72 20.58
N LEU A 41 8.47 -9.34 19.31
CA LEU A 41 7.19 -9.03 18.67
C LEU A 41 6.31 -10.27 18.54
N ILE A 42 6.85 -11.44 18.21
CA ILE A 42 6.08 -12.70 18.19
C ILE A 42 5.52 -12.99 19.59
N TYR A 43 6.36 -12.89 20.63
CA TYR A 43 5.94 -13.06 22.01
C TYR A 43 4.88 -12.04 22.42
N LEU A 44 5.14 -10.76 22.18
CA LEU A 44 4.26 -9.65 22.55
C LEU A 44 2.92 -9.75 21.82
N ALA A 45 2.94 -10.01 20.51
CA ALA A 45 1.74 -10.17 19.69
C ALA A 45 0.88 -11.35 20.18
N TYR A 46 1.49 -12.50 20.44
CA TYR A 46 0.79 -13.65 21.00
C TYR A 46 0.08 -13.29 22.31
N ARG A 47 0.76 -12.60 23.23
CA ARG A 47 0.22 -12.22 24.54
C ARG A 47 -0.86 -11.13 24.44
N VAL A 48 -0.64 -10.10 23.64
CA VAL A 48 -1.61 -9.01 23.42
C VAL A 48 -2.88 -9.56 22.77
N SER A 49 -2.77 -10.45 21.78
CA SER A 49 -3.94 -11.02 21.10
C SER A 49 -4.82 -11.88 22.02
N ASN A 50 -4.23 -12.59 22.99
CA ASN A 50 -4.97 -13.37 23.98
C ASN A 50 -5.91 -12.51 24.83
N LEU A 51 -5.61 -11.22 24.99
CA LEU A 51 -6.51 -10.31 25.68
C LEU A 51 -7.73 -10.05 24.82
N LEU A 52 -7.52 -9.75 23.54
CA LEU A 52 -8.59 -9.31 22.66
C LEU A 52 -9.47 -10.47 22.21
N VAL A 53 -8.87 -11.65 21.99
CA VAL A 53 -9.53 -12.82 21.45
C VAL A 53 -9.39 -14.02 22.38
N THR A 54 -10.50 -14.39 23.01
CA THR A 54 -10.59 -15.53 23.94
C THR A 54 -10.66 -16.90 23.27
N ASP A 55 -11.09 -16.96 21.99
CA ASP A 55 -11.35 -18.22 21.27
C ASP A 55 -10.41 -18.40 20.05
N PRO A 56 -9.09 -18.40 20.23
CA PRO A 56 -8.13 -18.44 19.14
C PRO A 56 -8.23 -19.76 18.35
N GLU A 57 -8.37 -19.68 17.03
CA GLU A 57 -8.38 -20.86 16.16
C GLU A 57 -6.97 -21.44 15.96
N SER A 58 -5.94 -20.58 15.87
CA SER A 58 -4.54 -20.99 15.76
C SER A 58 -3.58 -19.99 16.41
N ARG A 59 -2.36 -20.46 16.78
CA ARG A 59 -1.29 -19.60 17.31
C ARG A 59 -0.85 -18.53 16.31
N MET A 60 -0.81 -18.85 15.02
CA MET A 60 -0.42 -17.88 13.99
C MET A 60 -1.49 -16.80 13.81
N THR A 61 -2.77 -17.15 13.90
CA THR A 61 -3.87 -16.18 13.91
C THR A 61 -3.78 -15.22 15.10
N GLN A 62 -3.40 -15.72 16.28
CA GLN A 62 -3.13 -14.90 17.46
C GLN A 62 -1.96 -13.94 17.21
N ILE A 63 -0.83 -14.44 16.72
CA ILE A 63 0.33 -13.60 16.42
C ILE A 63 -0.02 -12.53 15.38
N ALA A 64 -0.69 -12.88 14.29
CA ALA A 64 -1.10 -11.93 13.26
C ALA A 64 -2.03 -10.84 13.83
N LEU A 65 -3.04 -11.22 14.62
CA LEU A 65 -3.96 -10.26 15.23
C LEU A 65 -3.24 -9.37 16.24
N GLY A 66 -2.35 -9.93 17.05
CA GLY A 66 -1.56 -9.18 18.02
C GLY A 66 -0.61 -8.19 17.36
N LEU A 67 0.00 -8.57 16.23
CA LEU A 67 0.86 -7.69 15.44
C LEU A 67 0.07 -6.48 14.93
N ILE A 68 -1.15 -6.69 14.42
CA ILE A 68 -2.03 -5.63 13.96
C ILE A 68 -2.40 -4.66 15.10
N VAL A 69 -2.63 -5.18 16.30
CA VAL A 69 -2.94 -4.37 17.49
C VAL A 69 -1.74 -3.53 17.91
N ILE A 70 -0.56 -4.16 17.99
CA ILE A 70 0.69 -3.48 18.31
C ILE A 70 0.94 -2.36 17.29
N LEU A 71 0.80 -2.66 16.00
CA LEU A 71 1.00 -1.71 14.93
C LEU A 71 0.04 -0.53 15.04
N ALA A 72 -1.27 -0.78 15.17
CA ALA A 72 -2.28 0.28 15.30
C ALA A 72 -2.01 1.16 16.52
N TRP A 73 -1.65 0.55 17.66
CA TRP A 73 -1.28 1.29 18.87
C TRP A 73 -0.04 2.16 18.68
N LEU A 74 1.03 1.62 18.10
CA LEU A 74 2.27 2.35 17.88
C LEU A 74 2.05 3.51 16.90
N ILE A 75 1.30 3.30 15.81
CA ILE A 75 0.94 4.37 14.87
C ILE A 75 0.23 5.52 15.59
N ILE A 76 -0.81 5.23 16.38
CA ILE A 76 -1.58 6.27 17.08
C ILE A 76 -0.72 6.98 18.12
N SER A 77 -0.07 6.23 19.01
CA SER A 77 0.65 6.79 20.15
C SER A 77 1.90 7.56 19.73
N LEU A 78 2.63 7.09 18.71
CA LEU A 78 3.78 7.82 18.18
C LEU A 78 3.37 9.03 17.36
N SER A 79 2.25 8.96 16.62
CA SER A 79 1.71 10.16 15.95
C SER A 79 1.35 11.23 16.97
N LEU A 80 0.76 10.86 18.10
CA LEU A 80 0.48 11.79 19.19
C LEU A 80 1.78 12.44 19.73
N CYS A 81 2.83 11.64 19.97
CA CYS A 81 4.13 12.17 20.40
C CYS A 81 4.71 13.14 19.37
N PHE A 82 4.63 12.80 18.08
CA PHE A 82 5.08 13.65 16.98
C PHE A 82 4.36 15.01 16.95
N TYR A 83 3.05 15.05 17.21
CA TYR A 83 2.32 16.33 17.26
C TYR A 83 2.60 17.15 18.52
N LEU A 84 2.70 16.48 19.68
CA LEU A 84 2.93 17.15 20.96
C LEU A 84 4.34 17.74 21.08
N ASP A 85 5.35 17.07 20.54
CA ASP A 85 6.75 17.49 20.65
C ASP A 85 7.57 16.98 19.46
N GLN A 86 8.34 15.91 19.65
CA GLN A 86 9.16 15.26 18.63
C GLN A 86 9.16 13.76 18.83
N ILE A 87 9.36 13.00 17.75
CA ILE A 87 9.63 11.57 17.87
C ILE A 87 11.08 11.38 18.34
N SER A 88 11.27 10.55 19.36
CA SER A 88 12.58 10.27 19.95
C SER A 88 12.64 8.82 20.45
N ARG A 89 13.84 8.27 20.67
CA ARG A 89 13.99 6.92 21.24
C ARG A 89 13.26 6.77 22.59
N PRO A 90 13.31 7.73 23.53
CA PRO A 90 12.49 7.69 24.74
C PRO A 90 10.97 7.66 24.45
N ALA A 91 10.48 8.43 23.48
CA ALA A 91 9.07 8.39 23.09
C ALA A 91 8.65 6.99 22.62
N VAL A 92 9.49 6.33 21.80
CA VAL A 92 9.26 4.93 21.39
C VAL A 92 9.19 4.00 22.59
N LEU A 93 10.12 4.09 23.55
CA LEU A 93 10.10 3.27 24.77
C LEU A 93 8.81 3.49 25.57
N ILE A 94 8.37 4.75 25.75
CA ILE A 94 7.14 5.11 26.47
C ILE A 94 5.92 4.49 25.77
N CYS A 95 5.85 4.55 24.45
CA CYS A 95 4.78 3.95 23.66
C CYS A 95 4.67 2.43 23.83
N PHE A 96 5.75 1.73 24.20
CA PHE A 96 5.70 0.29 24.49
C PHE A 96 5.17 -0.05 25.89
N ILE A 97 5.15 0.89 26.85
CA ILE A 97 4.73 0.62 28.24
C ILE A 97 3.32 0.01 28.30
N PRO A 98 2.29 0.57 27.63
CA PRO A 98 0.94 0.00 27.70
C PRO A 98 0.84 -1.40 27.08
N LEU A 99 1.56 -1.65 25.97
CA LEU A 99 1.57 -2.97 25.33
C LEU A 99 2.18 -4.04 26.23
N ILE A 100 3.30 -3.72 26.89
CA ILE A 100 4.01 -4.64 27.78
C ILE A 100 3.21 -4.88 29.07
N LEU A 101 2.60 -3.84 29.64
CA LEU A 101 1.71 -3.98 30.81
C LEU A 101 0.52 -4.89 30.49
N LEU A 102 -0.11 -4.69 29.33
CA LEU A 102 -1.19 -5.54 28.84
C LEU A 102 -0.74 -7.01 28.68
N ALA A 103 0.42 -7.25 28.06
CA ALA A 103 0.96 -8.60 27.88
C ALA A 103 1.36 -9.28 29.21
N SER A 104 1.80 -8.49 30.19
CA SER A 104 2.26 -8.95 31.50
C SER A 104 1.09 -9.28 32.45
N GLY A 105 0.01 -8.48 32.40
CA GLY A 105 -1.20 -8.62 33.23
C GLY A 105 -1.98 -9.92 33.05
N GLN A 106 -1.65 -10.70 32.01
CA GLN A 106 -2.29 -11.99 31.79
C GLN A 106 -1.73 -13.09 32.69
N GLN A 107 -2.55 -13.52 33.66
CA GLN A 107 -2.43 -14.88 34.18
C GLN A 107 -2.61 -15.88 33.03
N GLN A 108 -1.87 -16.99 33.07
CA GLN A 108 -2.13 -18.12 32.18
C GLN A 108 -3.57 -18.57 32.40
N ILE A 109 -4.51 -18.05 31.62
CA ILE A 109 -5.76 -18.75 31.38
C ILE A 109 -5.28 -20.05 30.76
N LYS A 110 -5.27 -21.13 31.55
CA LYS A 110 -5.06 -22.48 31.04
C LYS A 110 -6.12 -22.63 29.97
N SER A 111 -5.75 -22.41 28.70
CA SER A 111 -6.64 -22.77 27.62
C SER A 111 -6.82 -24.26 27.82
N LYS A 112 -8.05 -24.68 28.12
CA LYS A 112 -8.46 -26.03 27.77
C LYS A 112 -8.48 -26.05 26.24
N THR A 113 -7.29 -26.04 25.62
CA THR A 113 -7.14 -26.53 24.27
C THR A 113 -7.61 -27.97 24.38
N LYS A 114 -8.85 -28.22 23.96
CA LYS A 114 -9.28 -29.54 23.54
C LYS A 114 -8.25 -29.93 22.51
N ASN A 115 -7.27 -30.73 22.93
CA ASN A 115 -6.22 -31.23 22.08
C ASN A 115 -6.89 -32.30 21.23
N THR A 116 -7.69 -31.89 20.25
CA THR A 116 -8.12 -32.75 19.16
C THR A 116 -6.92 -32.88 18.23
N ASN A 117 -5.83 -33.43 18.75
CA ASN A 117 -4.68 -33.90 18.00
C ASN A 117 -5.11 -35.20 17.29
N ARG A 118 -6.08 -35.09 16.39
CA ARG A 118 -6.04 -35.94 15.21
C ARG A 118 -4.96 -35.32 14.35
N GLN A 119 -3.71 -35.77 14.51
CA GLN A 119 -2.71 -35.49 13.49
C GLN A 119 -3.33 -35.96 12.17
N PRO A 120 -3.61 -35.07 11.21
CA PRO A 120 -4.09 -35.52 9.92
C PRO A 120 -3.02 -36.44 9.37
N THR A 121 -3.37 -37.70 9.12
CA THR A 121 -2.48 -38.60 8.37
C THR A 121 -2.19 -37.91 7.05
N ARG A 122 -0.91 -37.56 6.87
CA ARG A 122 -0.45 -36.72 5.76
C ARG A 122 -0.72 -37.48 4.47
N SER A 123 -1.48 -36.86 3.57
CA SER A 123 -1.68 -37.43 2.24
C SER A 123 -0.43 -37.17 1.41
N ILE A 124 0.10 -38.18 0.71
CA ILE A 124 1.24 -38.00 -0.20
C ILE A 124 0.94 -36.94 -1.27
N TRP A 125 -0.34 -36.85 -1.67
CA TRP A 125 -0.86 -35.80 -2.56
C TRP A 125 -0.70 -34.41 -1.96
N SER A 126 -1.10 -34.21 -0.70
CA SER A 126 -0.96 -32.91 -0.01
C SER A 126 0.50 -32.47 0.12
N LEU A 127 1.42 -33.44 0.30
CA LEU A 127 2.85 -33.18 0.34
C LEU A 127 3.38 -32.76 -1.04
N GLY A 128 2.99 -33.47 -2.10
CA GLY A 128 3.33 -33.14 -3.48
C GLY A 128 2.85 -31.75 -3.90
N LEU A 129 1.60 -31.40 -3.60
CA LEU A 129 1.06 -30.05 -3.85
C LEU A 129 1.83 -28.98 -3.04
N THR A 130 2.12 -29.24 -1.77
CA THR A 130 2.89 -28.32 -0.91
C THR A 130 4.28 -28.08 -1.49
N ALA A 131 4.99 -29.15 -1.87
CA ALA A 131 6.30 -29.07 -2.49
C ALA A 131 6.24 -28.32 -3.83
N GLY A 132 5.23 -28.60 -4.65
CA GLY A 132 5.02 -27.90 -5.92
C GLY A 132 4.83 -26.40 -5.76
N VAL A 133 4.04 -25.96 -4.76
CA VAL A 133 3.88 -24.52 -4.48
C VAL A 133 5.20 -23.90 -4.00
N VAL A 134 5.88 -24.52 -3.03
CA VAL A 134 7.15 -24.00 -2.49
C VAL A 134 8.23 -23.92 -3.57
N ILE A 135 8.38 -24.95 -4.39
CA ILE A 135 9.35 -24.98 -5.49
C ILE A 135 8.97 -23.95 -6.55
N GLY A 136 7.69 -23.85 -6.93
CA GLY A 136 7.20 -22.86 -7.89
C GLY A 136 7.50 -21.43 -7.45
N ASP A 137 7.17 -21.08 -6.20
CA ASP A 137 7.49 -19.78 -5.61
C ASP A 137 9.00 -19.53 -5.51
N ALA A 138 9.80 -20.54 -5.12
CA ALA A 138 11.25 -20.40 -5.06
C ALA A 138 11.88 -20.15 -6.44
N VAL A 139 11.41 -20.84 -7.48
CA VAL A 139 11.87 -20.64 -8.86
C VAL A 139 11.45 -19.26 -9.39
N LEU A 140 10.24 -18.78 -9.06
CA LEU A 140 9.80 -17.43 -9.40
C LEU A 140 10.68 -16.36 -8.74
N LEU A 141 10.92 -16.48 -7.43
CA LEU A 141 11.80 -15.56 -6.71
C LEU A 141 13.24 -15.57 -7.25
N LEU A 142 13.75 -16.75 -7.62
CA LEU A 142 15.05 -16.87 -8.28
C LEU A 142 15.04 -16.18 -9.66
N ALA A 143 13.97 -16.33 -10.44
CA ALA A 143 13.82 -15.63 -11.71
C ALA A 143 13.82 -14.11 -11.54
N TYR A 144 13.19 -13.59 -10.47
CA TYR A 144 13.22 -12.15 -10.16
C TYR A 144 14.63 -11.69 -9.81
N LEU A 145 15.37 -12.47 -9.02
CA LEU A 145 16.75 -12.15 -8.66
C LEU A 145 17.69 -12.17 -9.88
N ILE A 146 17.50 -13.10 -10.81
CA ILE A 146 18.27 -13.18 -12.06
C ILE A 146 17.94 -11.99 -12.98
N ALA A 147 16.67 -11.58 -13.04
CA ALA A 147 16.23 -10.45 -13.86
C ALA A 147 16.49 -9.08 -13.23
N ARG A 148 17.07 -9.03 -12.02
CA ARG A 148 17.32 -7.78 -11.31
C ARG A 148 18.29 -6.88 -12.08
N THR A 149 17.90 -5.64 -12.29
CA THR A 149 18.70 -4.64 -13.02
C THR A 149 18.70 -3.28 -12.34
N SER A 150 19.73 -2.49 -12.63
CA SER A 150 19.85 -1.08 -12.23
C SER A 150 19.59 -0.11 -13.38
N GLU A 151 19.24 -0.64 -14.56
CA GLU A 151 18.80 0.13 -15.72
C GLU A 151 17.37 0.67 -15.52
N PRO A 152 17.01 1.78 -16.19
CA PRO A 152 15.65 2.30 -16.14
C PRO A 152 14.69 1.32 -16.81
N LEU A 153 13.62 0.92 -16.11
CA LEU A 153 12.56 0.07 -16.64
C LEU A 153 11.22 0.79 -16.65
N ARG A 154 10.41 0.57 -17.68
CA ARG A 154 9.01 1.04 -17.70
C ARG A 154 8.10 0.10 -16.92
N THR A 155 8.46 -1.18 -16.94
CA THR A 155 7.74 -2.25 -16.25
C THR A 155 8.68 -3.39 -15.87
N PRO A 156 8.46 -4.09 -14.74
CA PRO A 156 9.20 -5.33 -14.48
C PRO A 156 9.00 -6.40 -15.57
N TRP A 157 7.93 -6.30 -16.38
CA TRP A 157 7.68 -7.22 -17.49
C TRP A 157 8.65 -7.06 -18.66
N ASP A 158 9.43 -5.97 -18.73
CA ASP A 158 10.43 -5.76 -19.79
C ASP A 158 11.59 -6.78 -19.67
N VAL A 159 11.89 -7.24 -18.45
CA VAL A 159 13.00 -8.17 -18.16
C VAL A 159 12.55 -9.54 -17.67
N ILE A 160 11.32 -9.66 -17.17
CA ILE A 160 10.76 -10.94 -16.73
C ILE A 160 10.26 -11.74 -17.94
N PRO A 161 10.79 -12.95 -18.17
CA PRO A 161 10.40 -13.73 -19.33
C PRO A 161 8.99 -14.29 -19.15
N TRP A 162 8.23 -14.38 -20.25
CA TRP A 162 6.84 -14.86 -20.25
C TRP A 162 6.61 -16.25 -19.59
N PRO A 163 7.55 -17.22 -19.55
CA PRO A 163 7.35 -18.48 -18.83
C PRO A 163 7.14 -18.28 -17.32
N ALA A 164 7.58 -17.16 -16.74
CA ALA A 164 7.28 -16.82 -15.34
C ALA A 164 5.77 -16.65 -15.11
N LEU A 165 5.03 -16.13 -16.09
CA LEU A 165 3.55 -16.02 -16.01
C LEU A 165 2.89 -17.41 -16.01
N LEU A 166 3.38 -18.34 -16.83
CA LEU A 166 2.89 -19.72 -16.81
C LEU A 166 3.19 -20.40 -15.48
N LEU A 167 4.42 -20.26 -14.98
CA LEU A 167 4.83 -20.84 -13.70
C LEU A 167 4.01 -20.27 -12.55
N PHE A 168 3.73 -18.96 -12.55
CA PHE A 168 2.84 -18.33 -11.60
C PHE A 168 1.43 -18.92 -11.66
N GLY A 169 0.87 -19.09 -12.86
CA GLY A 169 -0.45 -19.69 -13.04
C GLY A 169 -0.53 -21.14 -12.57
N VAL A 170 0.48 -21.96 -12.87
CA VAL A 170 0.56 -23.35 -12.38
C VAL A 170 0.69 -23.36 -10.85
N THR A 171 1.57 -22.55 -10.28
CA THR A 171 1.77 -22.44 -8.82
C THR A 171 0.48 -22.00 -8.11
N THR A 172 -0.24 -21.01 -8.69
CA THR A 172 -1.55 -20.57 -8.21
C THR A 172 -2.59 -21.69 -8.26
N TRP A 173 -2.59 -22.48 -9.34
CA TRP A 173 -3.51 -23.61 -9.48
C TRP A 173 -3.26 -24.67 -8.40
N LEU A 174 -2.00 -25.03 -8.17
CA LEU A 174 -1.60 -25.94 -7.08
C LEU A 174 -2.01 -25.39 -5.71
N LEU A 175 -1.87 -24.07 -5.50
CA LEU A 175 -2.31 -23.39 -4.27
C LEU A 175 -3.83 -23.53 -4.05
N PHE A 176 -4.64 -23.32 -5.09
CA PHE A 176 -6.09 -23.50 -4.97
C PHE A 176 -6.47 -24.97 -4.69
N LEU A 177 -5.78 -25.94 -5.29
CA LEU A 177 -5.99 -27.37 -5.05
C LEU A 177 -5.67 -27.74 -3.59
N ILE A 178 -4.52 -27.31 -3.04
CA ILE A 178 -4.16 -27.61 -1.64
C ILE A 178 -5.09 -26.90 -0.65
N CYS A 179 -5.56 -25.71 -1.00
CA CYS A 179 -6.53 -24.96 -0.19
C CYS A 179 -7.92 -25.63 -0.17
N HIS A 180 -8.29 -26.32 -1.25
CA HIS A 180 -9.50 -27.13 -1.35
C HIS A 180 -9.40 -28.47 -0.58
N GLU A 181 -8.20 -29.08 -0.61
CA GLU A 181 -7.65 -30.06 0.33
C GLU A 181 -8.42 -30.18 1.66
N ARG A 182 -9.02 -31.30 2.10
CA ARG A 182 -9.45 -31.37 3.53
C ARG A 182 -8.26 -31.43 4.49
N ARG A 183 -7.19 -32.11 4.09
CA ARG A 183 -5.97 -32.34 4.89
C ARG A 183 -4.76 -31.52 4.42
N GLY A 184 -4.97 -30.53 3.54
CA GLY A 184 -3.89 -29.72 3.00
C GLY A 184 -3.09 -29.03 4.10
N ILE A 185 -1.76 -29.16 4.02
CA ILE A 185 -0.80 -28.73 5.03
C ILE A 185 -0.42 -27.29 4.73
N GLY A 186 -0.28 -26.46 5.78
CA GLY A 186 0.35 -25.14 5.65
C GLY A 186 -0.37 -24.13 4.74
N ARG A 187 -1.64 -24.33 4.35
CA ARG A 187 -2.38 -23.52 3.37
C ARG A 187 -2.22 -22.01 3.53
N TYR A 188 -2.37 -21.51 4.76
CA TYR A 188 -2.24 -20.09 5.05
C TYR A 188 -0.79 -19.60 4.92
N SER A 189 0.19 -20.41 5.32
CA SER A 189 1.62 -20.11 5.10
C SER A 189 2.00 -20.18 3.63
N LEU A 190 1.45 -21.13 2.86
CA LEU A 190 1.64 -21.20 1.41
C LEU A 190 0.98 -20.02 0.71
N THR A 191 -0.20 -19.61 1.15
CA THR A 191 -0.85 -18.38 0.66
C THR A 191 -0.02 -17.15 1.02
N ALA A 192 0.59 -17.10 2.20
CA ALA A 192 1.51 -16.03 2.59
C ALA A 192 2.74 -15.98 1.67
N LEU A 193 3.40 -17.12 1.44
CA LEU A 193 4.53 -17.21 0.54
C LEU A 193 4.16 -16.74 -0.87
N HIS A 194 3.05 -17.24 -1.40
CA HIS A 194 2.63 -16.92 -2.76
C HIS A 194 2.18 -15.46 -2.93
N LEU A 195 1.54 -14.86 -1.92
CA LEU A 195 1.26 -13.41 -1.90
C LEU A 195 2.54 -12.59 -1.86
N PHE A 196 3.56 -13.05 -1.11
CA PHE A 196 4.87 -12.40 -1.10
C PHE A 196 5.53 -12.47 -2.48
N THR A 197 5.54 -13.64 -3.13
CA THR A 197 6.00 -13.80 -4.51
C THR A 197 5.25 -12.85 -5.46
N ALA A 198 3.91 -12.80 -5.34
CA ALA A 198 3.08 -11.98 -6.21
C ALA A 198 3.37 -10.47 -6.08
N TYR A 199 3.62 -9.96 -4.87
CA TYR A 199 3.75 -8.52 -4.62
C TYR A 199 5.20 -8.00 -4.57
N SER A 200 6.20 -8.87 -4.44
CA SER A 200 7.61 -8.46 -4.34
C SER A 200 8.33 -8.27 -5.69
N LEU A 201 7.68 -8.57 -6.82
CA LEU A 201 8.33 -8.58 -8.14
C LEU A 201 9.03 -7.25 -8.47
N ALA A 202 8.34 -6.11 -8.39
CA ALA A 202 8.93 -4.82 -8.75
C ALA A 202 10.10 -4.45 -7.82
N GLU A 203 9.95 -4.71 -6.52
CA GLU A 203 10.96 -4.36 -5.52
C GLU A 203 12.24 -5.20 -5.64
N ILE A 204 12.12 -6.45 -6.07
CA ILE A 204 13.27 -7.34 -6.32
C ILE A 204 13.95 -6.99 -7.65
N VAL A 205 13.16 -6.81 -8.72
CA VAL A 205 13.69 -6.61 -10.09
C VAL A 205 14.30 -5.22 -10.27
N ILE A 206 13.67 -4.18 -9.75
CA ILE A 206 14.12 -2.78 -9.92
C ILE A 206 15.05 -2.43 -8.77
N ALA A 207 16.35 -2.65 -8.97
CA ALA A 207 17.34 -2.61 -7.89
C ALA A 207 17.38 -1.25 -7.16
N CYS A 208 17.28 -0.16 -7.93
CA CYS A 208 17.36 1.22 -7.46
C CYS A 208 16.10 1.71 -6.71
N GLY A 209 14.98 1.01 -6.86
CA GLY A 209 13.70 1.32 -6.22
C GLY A 209 12.60 1.66 -7.24
N PHE A 210 11.36 1.33 -6.87
CA PHE A 210 10.19 1.51 -7.72
C PHE A 210 9.35 2.74 -7.34
N GLY A 211 8.96 3.52 -8.35
CA GLY A 211 8.04 4.66 -8.21
C GLY A 211 8.69 5.96 -7.74
N PHE A 212 7.97 7.08 -7.92
CA PHE A 212 8.38 8.44 -7.50
C PHE A 212 8.10 8.68 -6.00
N ASP A 213 6.83 8.54 -5.59
CA ASP A 213 6.35 8.83 -4.23
C ASP A 213 7.21 8.19 -3.11
N PRO A 214 7.67 6.91 -3.20
CA PRO A 214 8.45 6.30 -2.12
C PRO A 214 9.74 7.05 -1.77
N PHE A 215 10.41 7.67 -2.75
CA PHE A 215 11.66 8.40 -2.50
C PHE A 215 11.42 9.67 -1.68
N ILE A 216 10.31 10.38 -1.93
CA ILE A 216 9.93 11.57 -1.17
C ILE A 216 9.64 11.18 0.29
N HIS A 217 8.86 10.12 0.49
CA HIS A 217 8.51 9.63 1.82
C HIS A 217 9.74 9.16 2.61
N ARG A 218 10.65 8.40 1.98
CA ARG A 218 11.91 7.98 2.61
C ARG A 218 12.80 9.16 3.00
N THR A 219 12.83 10.21 2.19
CA THR A 219 13.60 11.42 2.49
C THR A 219 13.00 12.14 3.70
N ALA A 220 11.67 12.25 3.79
CA ALA A 220 10.99 12.80 4.96
C ALA A 220 11.22 11.96 6.22
N GLU A 221 11.14 10.64 6.11
CA GLU A 221 11.44 9.70 7.19
C GLU A 221 12.90 9.82 7.67
N ALA A 222 13.85 10.02 6.75
CA ALA A 222 15.25 10.24 7.08
C ALA A 222 15.45 11.52 7.85
N TYR A 223 14.85 12.61 7.37
CA TYR A 223 14.87 13.90 8.04
C TYR A 223 14.27 13.81 9.45
N ILE A 224 13.10 13.16 9.61
CA ILE A 224 12.44 12.98 10.91
C ILE A 224 13.26 12.08 11.84
N ALA A 225 13.94 11.05 11.32
CA ALA A 225 14.78 10.20 12.15
C ALA A 225 15.99 10.92 12.75
N GLU A 226 16.44 12.00 12.11
CA GLU A 226 17.57 12.83 12.54
C GLU A 226 17.11 14.00 13.42
N HIS A 227 16.03 14.68 13.02
CA HIS A 227 15.57 15.92 13.66
C HIS A 227 14.39 15.73 14.61
N GLY A 228 13.76 14.55 14.63
CA GLY A 228 12.59 14.23 15.46
C GLY A 228 11.26 14.79 14.92
N PHE A 229 11.27 15.67 13.93
CA PHE A 229 10.07 16.18 13.25
C PHE A 229 10.41 16.76 11.87
N ILE A 230 9.39 17.18 11.12
CA ILE A 230 9.51 17.97 9.90
C ILE A 230 8.47 19.11 9.95
N LEU A 231 8.87 20.32 9.57
CA LEU A 231 8.01 21.51 9.57
C LEU A 231 7.61 21.92 8.14
N PRO A 232 6.38 22.42 7.94
CA PRO A 232 5.27 22.41 8.91
C PRO A 232 4.75 20.98 9.16
N LYS A 233 4.31 20.70 10.40
CA LYS A 233 3.69 19.40 10.74
C LYS A 233 2.36 19.25 9.99
N GLN A 234 2.35 18.41 8.97
CA GLN A 234 1.16 18.14 8.16
C GLN A 234 0.34 16.99 8.76
N PRO A 235 -1.01 17.08 8.78
CA PRO A 235 -1.91 16.02 9.30
C PRO A 235 -1.88 14.72 8.49
N TYR A 236 -1.18 14.70 7.37
CA TYR A 236 -1.09 13.59 6.44
C TYR A 236 0.20 12.80 6.68
N TYR A 237 0.16 11.48 6.48
CA TYR A 237 1.34 10.61 6.38
C TYR A 237 2.10 10.32 7.67
N THR A 238 1.84 11.08 8.75
CA THR A 238 2.52 10.96 10.05
C THR A 238 2.58 9.52 10.54
N GLY A 239 1.47 8.79 10.43
CA GLY A 239 1.37 7.43 10.93
C GLY A 239 2.36 6.45 10.29
N GLN A 240 2.67 6.61 8.99
CA GLN A 240 3.74 5.81 8.35
C GLN A 240 5.12 6.30 8.82
N TYR A 241 5.34 7.61 8.81
CA TYR A 241 6.67 8.15 9.11
C TYR A 241 7.14 7.73 10.50
N VAL A 242 6.27 7.86 11.50
CA VAL A 242 6.62 7.50 12.88
C VAL A 242 6.88 6.01 13.06
N ILE A 243 6.18 5.12 12.34
CA ILE A 243 6.42 3.69 12.45
C ILE A 243 7.71 3.28 11.75
N VAL A 244 8.03 3.86 10.59
CA VAL A 244 9.30 3.60 9.89
C VAL A 244 10.49 4.08 10.72
N VAL A 245 10.41 5.29 11.29
CA VAL A 245 11.45 5.83 12.18
C VAL A 245 11.62 4.98 13.44
N ALA A 246 10.52 4.55 14.07
CA ALA A 246 10.59 3.66 15.23
C ALA A 246 11.25 2.31 14.87
N LEU A 247 10.90 1.73 13.72
CA LEU A 247 11.51 0.50 13.22
C LEU A 247 13.01 0.70 12.91
N LYS A 248 13.44 1.86 12.38
CA LYS A 248 14.87 2.18 12.16
C LYS A 248 15.64 2.10 13.47
N TRP A 249 15.12 2.72 14.53
CA TRP A 249 15.81 2.70 15.83
C TRP A 249 15.76 1.33 16.51
N LEU A 250 14.67 0.58 16.37
CA LEU A 250 14.53 -0.75 16.98
C LEU A 250 15.34 -1.84 16.26
N THR A 251 15.45 -1.77 14.94
CA THR A 251 16.13 -2.80 14.12
C THR A 251 17.57 -2.42 13.76
N GLY A 252 17.89 -1.13 13.71
CA GLY A 252 19.15 -0.63 13.15
C GLY A 252 19.24 -0.73 11.62
N LEU A 253 18.16 -1.12 10.93
CA LEU A 253 18.10 -1.12 9.47
C LEU A 253 17.96 0.31 8.93
N SER A 254 18.34 0.51 7.67
CA SER A 254 18.12 1.80 6.99
C SER A 254 16.62 2.04 6.77
N ILE A 255 16.24 3.31 6.67
CA ILE A 255 14.86 3.69 6.30
C ILE A 255 14.48 3.10 4.94
N ASP A 256 15.39 3.15 3.97
CA ASP A 256 15.15 2.56 2.64
C ASP A 256 14.79 1.07 2.75
N SER A 257 15.52 0.28 3.55
CA SER A 257 15.18 -1.13 3.73
C SER A 257 13.85 -1.35 4.44
N ILE A 258 13.52 -0.54 5.45
CA ILE A 258 12.26 -0.69 6.18
C ILE A 258 11.08 -0.32 5.30
N ASP A 259 11.13 0.86 4.67
CA ASP A 259 10.06 1.36 3.81
C ASP A 259 9.80 0.39 2.65
N ARG A 260 10.82 0.04 1.85
CA ARG A 260 10.70 -0.89 0.70
C ARG A 260 9.93 -2.17 1.04
N TRP A 261 10.22 -2.74 2.21
CA TRP A 261 9.70 -4.05 2.59
C TRP A 261 8.49 -4.02 3.53
N LEU A 262 8.11 -2.87 4.08
CA LEU A 262 7.06 -2.79 5.11
C LEU A 262 5.74 -3.40 4.64
N VAL A 263 5.13 -2.88 3.57
CA VAL A 263 3.84 -3.40 3.07
C VAL A 263 4.00 -4.79 2.46
N LEU A 264 5.11 -5.01 1.74
CA LEU A 264 5.43 -6.27 1.04
C LEU A 264 5.58 -7.47 1.96
N VAL A 265 6.02 -7.25 3.20
CA VAL A 265 6.16 -8.30 4.22
C VAL A 265 4.91 -8.36 5.10
N LEU A 266 4.42 -7.21 5.55
CA LEU A 266 3.30 -7.14 6.48
C LEU A 266 1.99 -7.69 5.88
N GLY A 267 1.72 -7.42 4.60
CA GLY A 267 0.53 -7.91 3.91
C GLY A 267 0.47 -9.43 3.85
N PRO A 268 1.42 -10.09 3.18
CA PRO A 268 1.49 -11.55 3.09
C PRO A 268 1.55 -12.25 4.45
N LEU A 269 2.22 -11.68 5.46
CA LEU A 269 2.27 -12.26 6.80
C LEU A 269 0.94 -12.22 7.56
N THR A 270 0.04 -11.29 7.25
CA THR A 270 -1.19 -11.05 8.03
C THR A 270 -2.46 -11.46 7.30
N LEU A 271 -2.59 -11.16 6.00
CA LEU A 271 -3.81 -11.36 5.22
C LEU A 271 -4.32 -12.82 5.27
N PRO A 272 -3.47 -13.86 5.11
CA PRO A 272 -3.92 -15.25 5.15
C PRO A 272 -4.52 -15.68 6.49
N TRP A 273 -4.29 -14.93 7.56
CA TRP A 273 -4.82 -15.22 8.89
C TRP A 273 -6.04 -14.36 9.24
N ILE A 274 -6.08 -13.11 8.77
CA ILE A 274 -7.15 -12.16 9.07
C ILE A 274 -8.39 -12.38 8.21
N ILE A 275 -8.21 -12.69 6.92
CA ILE A 275 -9.33 -12.93 6.01
C ILE A 275 -10.19 -14.12 6.51
N PRO A 276 -9.64 -15.32 6.79
CA PRO A 276 -10.43 -16.41 7.35
C PRO A 276 -11.07 -16.06 8.69
N LEU A 277 -10.34 -15.37 9.57
CA LEU A 277 -10.86 -14.99 10.89
C LEU A 277 -12.13 -14.14 10.77
N GLY A 278 -12.09 -13.13 9.89
CA GLY A 278 -13.25 -12.31 9.57
C GLY A 278 -14.38 -13.14 8.97
N LEU A 279 -14.09 -13.93 7.93
CA LEU A 279 -15.10 -14.75 7.26
C LEU A 279 -15.80 -15.76 8.20
N LYS A 280 -15.06 -16.43 9.09
CA LYS A 280 -15.63 -17.38 10.06
C LYS A 280 -16.43 -16.67 11.13
N ARG A 281 -15.83 -15.67 11.78
CA ARG A 281 -16.45 -15.04 12.93
C ARG A 281 -17.53 -14.05 12.53
N ALA A 282 -17.22 -13.11 11.64
CA ALA A 282 -18.19 -12.09 11.23
C ALA A 282 -19.24 -12.67 10.27
N TRP A 283 -18.82 -13.43 9.27
CA TRP A 283 -19.68 -13.86 8.16
C TRP A 283 -20.24 -15.28 8.29
N LYS A 284 -19.80 -16.05 9.30
CA LYS A 284 -20.25 -17.43 9.59
C LYS A 284 -20.00 -18.41 8.45
N ILE A 285 -18.92 -18.22 7.69
CA ILE A 285 -18.48 -19.17 6.67
C ILE A 285 -17.73 -20.34 7.35
N THR A 286 -17.86 -21.56 6.82
CA THR A 286 -17.22 -22.77 7.38
C THR A 286 -15.70 -22.79 7.17
N ASP A 287 -14.98 -23.52 8.03
CA ASP A 287 -13.51 -23.58 8.02
C ASP A 287 -12.91 -24.01 6.69
N GLN A 288 -13.38 -25.14 6.14
CA GLN A 288 -12.89 -25.67 4.86
C GLN A 288 -13.10 -24.64 3.73
N SER A 289 -14.22 -23.91 3.78
CA SER A 289 -14.51 -22.88 2.79
C SER A 289 -13.61 -21.67 2.92
N THR A 290 -13.33 -21.20 4.13
CA THR A 290 -12.52 -19.99 4.31
C THR A 290 -11.08 -20.17 3.83
N SER A 291 -10.49 -21.36 4.01
CA SER A 291 -9.15 -21.66 3.49
C SER A 291 -9.10 -21.56 1.96
N PHE A 292 -10.11 -22.12 1.27
CA PHE A 292 -10.23 -22.04 -0.18
C PHE A 292 -10.41 -20.61 -0.71
N TRP A 293 -11.16 -19.77 0.01
CA TRP A 293 -11.42 -18.40 -0.41
C TRP A 293 -10.33 -17.41 -0.02
N THR A 294 -9.33 -17.81 0.77
CA THR A 294 -8.25 -16.89 1.18
C THR A 294 -7.40 -16.40 0.00
N PRO A 295 -6.95 -17.28 -0.92
CA PRO A 295 -6.19 -16.84 -2.10
C PRO A 295 -7.00 -16.05 -3.12
N ILE A 296 -8.33 -15.88 -2.95
CA ILE A 296 -9.15 -15.13 -3.91
C ILE A 296 -8.76 -13.65 -4.01
N ILE A 297 -8.02 -13.13 -3.03
CA ILE A 297 -7.44 -11.78 -3.09
C ILE A 297 -6.49 -11.62 -4.29
N LEU A 298 -5.91 -12.71 -4.80
CA LEU A 298 -5.10 -12.73 -6.02
C LEU A 298 -5.92 -12.45 -7.28
N LEU A 299 -7.26 -12.55 -7.24
CA LEU A 299 -8.14 -12.17 -8.35
C LEU A 299 -8.34 -10.66 -8.47
N LEU A 300 -7.71 -9.87 -7.60
CA LEU A 300 -7.78 -8.41 -7.67
C LEU A 300 -6.42 -7.86 -8.08
N PRO A 301 -6.35 -6.94 -9.06
CA PRO A 301 -5.11 -6.24 -9.39
C PRO A 301 -4.82 -5.21 -8.28
N LEU A 302 -4.15 -5.65 -7.22
CA LEU A 302 -3.88 -4.85 -6.02
C LEU A 302 -2.56 -4.08 -6.16
N SER A 303 -2.51 -3.16 -7.11
CA SER A 303 -1.32 -2.30 -7.33
C SER A 303 -0.85 -1.54 -6.09
N PRO A 304 -1.70 -1.12 -5.12
CA PRO A 304 -1.20 -0.47 -3.90
C PRO A 304 -0.39 -1.41 -2.99
N LEU A 305 -0.37 -2.72 -3.23
CA LEU A 305 0.38 -3.65 -2.39
C LEU A 305 1.78 -3.98 -2.91
N ILE A 306 2.24 -3.38 -4.03
CA ILE A 306 3.56 -3.69 -4.63
C ILE A 306 4.69 -2.75 -4.15
N PHE A 307 4.38 -1.70 -3.40
CA PHE A 307 5.35 -0.77 -2.81
C PHE A 307 4.76 -0.09 -1.58
N THR A 308 5.62 0.49 -0.74
CA THR A 308 5.19 1.23 0.46
C THR A 308 5.11 2.72 0.17
N VAL A 309 3.92 3.28 0.41
CA VAL A 309 3.63 4.69 0.64
C VAL A 309 2.48 4.77 1.65
N PRO A 310 2.19 5.93 2.25
CA PRO A 310 1.14 6.04 3.26
C PRO A 310 -0.22 5.53 2.77
N TYR A 311 -0.53 5.73 1.49
CA TYR A 311 -1.73 5.19 0.86
C TYR A 311 -1.73 3.65 0.88
N SER A 312 -0.65 3.00 0.45
CA SER A 312 -0.47 1.54 0.43
C SER A 312 -0.62 0.90 1.81
N LEU A 313 0.02 1.48 2.83
CA LEU A 313 -0.10 0.97 4.21
C LEU A 313 -1.54 1.10 4.71
N SER A 314 -2.19 2.22 4.45
CA SER A 314 -3.61 2.42 4.81
C SER A 314 -4.54 1.49 4.02
N PHE A 315 -4.22 1.19 2.76
CA PHE A 315 -4.96 0.27 1.92
C PHE A 315 -4.88 -1.16 2.46
N LEU A 316 -3.71 -1.60 2.92
CA LEU A 316 -3.55 -2.88 3.61
C LEU A 316 -4.39 -2.93 4.91
N ILE A 317 -4.34 -1.88 5.73
CA ILE A 317 -5.15 -1.83 6.96
C ILE A 317 -6.65 -1.80 6.63
N LEU A 318 -7.07 -1.13 5.54
CA LEU A 318 -8.46 -1.16 5.08
C LEU A 318 -8.90 -2.60 4.77
N ILE A 319 -8.06 -3.40 4.13
CA ILE A 319 -8.36 -4.82 3.88
C ILE A 319 -8.58 -5.56 5.21
N TRP A 320 -7.70 -5.38 6.20
CA TRP A 320 -7.93 -5.98 7.52
C TRP A 320 -9.24 -5.53 8.14
N LEU A 321 -9.50 -4.22 8.09
CA LEU A 321 -10.68 -3.61 8.67
C LEU A 321 -11.96 -4.10 8.01
N VAL A 322 -12.06 -4.22 6.68
CA VAL A 322 -13.30 -4.70 6.04
C VAL A 322 -13.63 -6.15 6.39
N PHE A 323 -12.67 -6.99 6.75
CA PHE A 323 -12.97 -8.34 7.23
C PHE A 323 -13.33 -8.38 8.73
N LEU A 324 -12.71 -7.53 9.54
CA LEU A 324 -12.86 -7.52 10.99
C LEU A 324 -13.99 -6.60 11.50
N ALA A 325 -14.33 -5.55 10.76
CA ALA A 325 -15.28 -4.50 11.15
C ALA A 325 -16.62 -5.02 11.71
N PRO A 326 -17.22 -6.11 11.19
CA PRO A 326 -18.50 -6.57 11.74
C PRO A 326 -18.39 -7.13 13.17
N LEU A 327 -17.18 -7.44 13.64
CA LEU A 327 -16.93 -7.87 15.02
C LEU A 327 -17.16 -6.74 16.03
N ILE A 328 -17.22 -5.48 15.60
CA ILE A 328 -17.48 -4.31 16.45
C ILE A 328 -18.75 -4.46 17.29
N ARG A 329 -19.75 -5.19 16.80
CA ARG A 329 -21.01 -5.38 17.54
C ARG A 329 -20.96 -6.49 18.59
N LYS A 330 -19.92 -7.31 18.61
CA LYS A 330 -19.88 -8.53 19.42
C LYS A 330 -19.33 -8.31 20.82
N ARG A 331 -18.13 -7.73 20.93
CA ARG A 331 -17.40 -7.58 22.19
C ARG A 331 -16.72 -6.22 22.25
N TRP A 332 -16.60 -5.62 23.43
CA TRP A 332 -15.92 -4.32 23.59
C TRP A 332 -14.45 -4.35 23.16
N ARG A 333 -13.78 -5.50 23.31
CA ARG A 333 -12.39 -5.69 22.89
C ARG A 333 -12.24 -5.63 21.36
N ASP A 334 -13.16 -6.28 20.64
CA ASP A 334 -13.23 -6.17 19.18
C ASP A 334 -13.52 -4.72 18.76
N ARG A 335 -14.34 -3.98 19.53
CA ARG A 335 -14.57 -2.54 19.29
C ARG A 335 -13.30 -1.73 19.36
N LEU A 336 -12.50 -1.92 20.40
CA LEU A 336 -11.24 -1.18 20.55
C LEU A 336 -10.27 -1.47 19.42
N LEU A 337 -10.16 -2.72 18.99
CA LEU A 337 -9.34 -3.09 17.83
C LEU A 337 -9.80 -2.32 16.58
N ILE A 338 -11.10 -2.37 16.28
CA ILE A 338 -11.63 -1.79 15.04
C ILE A 338 -11.53 -0.26 15.05
N LEU A 339 -11.83 0.38 16.19
CA LEU A 339 -11.62 1.82 16.37
C LEU A 339 -10.15 2.20 16.26
N GLY A 340 -9.26 1.41 16.88
CA GLY A 340 -7.81 1.60 16.77
C GLY A 340 -7.32 1.50 15.33
N LEU A 341 -7.82 0.55 14.54
CA LEU A 341 -7.47 0.45 13.12
C LEU A 341 -7.96 1.67 12.32
N SER A 342 -9.20 2.13 12.55
CA SER A 342 -9.72 3.34 11.89
C SER A 342 -8.90 4.58 12.24
N LEU A 343 -8.51 4.76 13.50
CA LEU A 343 -7.69 5.89 13.95
C LEU A 343 -6.26 5.81 13.41
N ALA A 344 -5.65 4.63 13.40
CA ALA A 344 -4.34 4.42 12.80
C ALA A 344 -4.35 4.76 11.30
N MET A 345 -5.38 4.34 10.56
CA MET A 345 -5.55 4.71 9.16
C MET A 345 -5.72 6.22 8.96
N LEU A 346 -6.46 6.90 9.83
CA LEU A 346 -6.61 8.35 9.76
C LEU A 346 -5.26 9.06 9.94
N ALA A 347 -4.42 8.57 10.85
CA ALA A 347 -3.07 9.11 11.09
C ALA A 347 -2.10 8.82 9.93
N ILE A 348 -2.26 7.70 9.21
CA ILE A 348 -1.43 7.38 8.05
C ILE A 348 -1.93 8.12 6.80
N HIS A 349 -3.19 7.93 6.40
CA HIS A 349 -3.73 8.50 5.18
C HIS A 349 -5.22 8.86 5.33
N PRO A 350 -5.55 10.16 5.51
CA PRO A 350 -6.91 10.61 5.79
C PRO A 350 -7.97 10.16 4.78
N LEU A 351 -7.62 10.02 3.49
CA LEU A 351 -8.54 9.54 2.45
C LEU A 351 -9.19 8.18 2.80
N LEU A 352 -8.36 7.18 3.13
CA LEU A 352 -8.86 5.85 3.48
C LEU A 352 -9.28 5.78 4.95
N GLY A 353 -8.65 6.58 5.82
CA GLY A 353 -9.10 6.74 7.21
C GLY A 353 -10.55 7.21 7.31
N ALA A 354 -10.97 8.15 6.46
CA ALA A 354 -12.35 8.60 6.37
C ALA A 354 -13.32 7.48 5.97
N VAL A 355 -12.94 6.64 4.98
CA VAL A 355 -13.72 5.46 4.59
C VAL A 355 -13.85 4.47 5.77
N ALA A 356 -12.77 4.25 6.51
CA ALA A 356 -12.77 3.35 7.67
C ALA A 356 -13.68 3.89 8.79
N ILE A 357 -13.59 5.18 9.11
CA ILE A 357 -14.46 5.83 10.10
C ILE A 357 -15.91 5.76 9.64
N GLY A 358 -16.17 6.05 8.37
CA GLY A 358 -17.50 5.99 7.76
C GLY A 358 -18.13 4.59 7.82
N LEU A 359 -17.34 3.52 7.64
CA LEU A 359 -17.81 2.14 7.83
C LEU A 359 -18.08 1.82 9.31
N VAL A 360 -17.21 2.26 10.20
CA VAL A 360 -17.37 2.04 11.65
C VAL A 360 -18.61 2.76 12.18
N THR A 361 -18.84 4.01 11.77
CA THR A 361 -20.05 4.76 12.13
C THR A 361 -21.29 4.07 11.57
N ALA A 362 -21.28 3.64 10.31
CA ALA A 362 -22.37 2.85 9.70
C ALA A 362 -22.71 1.58 10.51
N LEU A 363 -21.69 0.95 11.09
CA LEU A 363 -21.84 -0.24 11.92
C LEU A 363 -22.29 0.08 13.35
N LEU A 364 -22.11 1.27 13.88
CA LEU A 364 -22.54 1.62 15.25
C LEU A 364 -23.88 2.37 15.28
N LEU A 365 -24.18 3.22 14.29
CA LEU A 365 -25.39 4.04 14.23
C LEU A 365 -26.71 3.29 14.43
N PRO A 366 -26.91 2.05 13.93
CA PRO A 366 -28.17 1.34 14.12
C PRO A 366 -28.52 1.00 15.57
N THR A 367 -27.59 1.17 16.52
CA THR A 367 -27.89 1.02 17.95
C THR A 367 -28.44 2.29 18.59
N TRP A 368 -28.48 3.42 17.87
CA TRP A 368 -28.85 4.74 18.40
C TRP A 368 -30.01 5.37 17.63
N LEU A 369 -30.16 5.07 16.33
CA LEU A 369 -31.17 5.68 15.46
C LEU A 369 -32.08 4.63 14.82
N ASN A 370 -33.25 5.06 14.38
CA ASN A 370 -34.13 4.21 13.57
C ASN A 370 -33.48 3.85 12.21
N SER A 371 -33.99 2.82 11.54
CA SER A 371 -33.29 2.22 10.39
C SER A 371 -33.21 3.10 9.14
N TRP A 372 -34.11 4.08 9.00
CA TRP A 372 -34.13 5.05 7.89
C TRP A 372 -33.13 6.18 8.15
N LEU A 373 -33.25 6.86 9.30
CA LEU A 373 -32.34 7.94 9.72
C LEU A 373 -30.90 7.45 9.77
N THR A 374 -30.67 6.23 10.28
CA THR A 374 -29.34 5.61 10.25
C THR A 374 -28.76 5.54 8.82
N GLY A 375 -29.60 5.16 7.85
CA GLY A 375 -29.19 5.08 6.45
C GLY A 375 -28.77 6.43 5.90
N LEU A 376 -29.62 7.43 6.08
CA LEU A 376 -29.38 8.80 5.62
C LEU A 376 -28.14 9.40 6.28
N VAL A 377 -28.03 9.35 7.61
CA VAL A 377 -26.88 9.89 8.35
C VAL A 377 -25.58 9.20 7.94
N THR A 378 -25.60 7.87 7.74
CA THR A 378 -24.41 7.14 7.28
C THR A 378 -23.94 7.64 5.91
N ILE A 379 -24.86 7.79 4.95
CA ILE A 379 -24.56 8.27 3.61
C ILE A 379 -23.99 9.68 3.68
N VAL A 380 -24.63 10.58 4.42
CA VAL A 380 -24.20 11.98 4.56
C VAL A 380 -22.81 12.07 5.19
N ILE A 381 -22.52 11.33 6.27
CA ILE A 381 -21.19 11.31 6.91
C ILE A 381 -20.14 10.84 5.90
N ASN A 382 -20.38 9.73 5.20
CA ASN A 382 -19.42 9.20 4.24
C ASN A 382 -19.24 10.11 3.01
N ALA A 383 -20.30 10.76 2.55
CA ALA A 383 -20.28 11.68 1.42
C ALA A 383 -19.51 12.97 1.74
N MET A 384 -19.66 13.50 2.96
CA MET A 384 -19.17 14.84 3.32
C MET A 384 -17.85 14.84 4.08
N LEU A 385 -17.45 13.74 4.73
CA LEU A 385 -16.24 13.73 5.56
C LEU A 385 -14.99 14.18 4.79
N LEU A 386 -14.78 13.67 3.58
CA LEU A 386 -13.64 14.06 2.75
C LEU A 386 -13.76 15.46 2.13
N PRO A 387 -14.87 15.82 1.45
CA PRO A 387 -15.07 17.18 0.97
C PRO A 387 -14.89 18.25 2.05
N VAL A 388 -15.39 18.02 3.27
CA VAL A 388 -15.23 18.95 4.39
C VAL A 388 -13.77 19.08 4.82
N MET A 389 -13.00 17.98 4.83
CA MET A 389 -11.56 18.04 5.16
C MET A 389 -10.77 18.84 4.12
N PHE A 390 -11.06 18.66 2.82
CA PHE A 390 -10.43 19.46 1.77
C PHE A 390 -10.87 20.93 1.80
N ALA A 391 -12.16 21.19 2.02
CA ALA A 391 -12.69 22.54 2.18
C ALA A 391 -11.98 23.29 3.31
N PHE A 392 -11.80 22.64 4.47
CA PHE A 392 -11.07 23.21 5.60
C PHE A 392 -9.60 23.51 5.26
N ASN A 393 -8.93 22.60 4.55
CA ASN A 393 -7.55 22.82 4.10
C ASN A 393 -7.45 23.99 3.10
N ASN A 394 -8.39 24.11 2.17
CA ASN A 394 -8.42 25.20 1.20
C ASN A 394 -8.67 26.56 1.88
N ILE A 395 -9.61 26.62 2.82
CA ILE A 395 -9.88 27.82 3.62
C ILE A 395 -8.61 28.26 4.36
N LYS A 396 -7.87 27.32 4.97
CA LYS A 396 -6.58 27.61 5.63
C LYS A 396 -5.51 28.15 4.68
N ARG A 397 -5.57 27.79 3.40
CA ARG A 397 -4.66 28.26 2.34
C ARG A 397 -5.16 29.53 1.64
N GLY A 398 -6.29 30.09 2.04
CA GLY A 398 -6.87 31.28 1.40
C GLY A 398 -7.49 31.01 0.03
N VAL A 399 -7.79 29.75 -0.31
CA VAL A 399 -8.42 29.36 -1.58
C VAL A 399 -9.88 28.96 -1.33
N PRO A 400 -10.82 29.21 -2.27
CA PRO A 400 -12.20 28.76 -2.12
C PRO A 400 -12.30 27.26 -1.78
N PRO A 401 -13.21 26.87 -0.86
CA PRO A 401 -13.36 25.48 -0.44
C PRO A 401 -13.81 24.56 -1.59
N PHE A 402 -14.63 25.09 -2.49
CA PHE A 402 -15.16 24.42 -3.66
C PHE A 402 -15.10 25.34 -4.87
N ASN A 403 -15.09 24.74 -6.06
CA ASN A 403 -15.33 25.45 -7.30
C ASN A 403 -16.76 26.00 -7.30
N SER A 404 -16.96 27.23 -7.78
CA SER A 404 -18.28 27.86 -7.93
C SER A 404 -19.09 27.29 -9.11
N ASN A 405 -18.45 26.51 -9.97
CA ASN A 405 -19.12 25.89 -11.11
C ASN A 405 -20.15 24.85 -10.67
N ASN A 406 -21.20 24.67 -11.49
CA ASN A 406 -22.19 23.63 -11.27
C ASN A 406 -21.52 22.24 -11.32
N PRO A 407 -21.57 21.41 -10.25
CA PRO A 407 -20.94 20.09 -10.24
C PRO A 407 -21.42 19.16 -11.36
N LEU A 408 -22.66 19.36 -11.84
CA LEU A 408 -23.22 18.58 -12.94
C LEU A 408 -22.62 18.96 -14.30
N ALA A 409 -22.04 20.15 -14.44
CA ALA A 409 -21.35 20.55 -15.66
C ALA A 409 -20.03 19.77 -15.86
N ASP A 410 -19.41 19.31 -14.76
CA ASP A 410 -18.17 18.52 -14.77
C ASP A 410 -18.44 17.00 -14.65
N LEU A 411 -19.66 16.53 -14.96
CA LEU A 411 -20.05 15.11 -14.82
C LEU A 411 -19.14 14.15 -15.60
N ASP A 412 -18.61 14.59 -16.74
CA ASP A 412 -17.68 13.80 -17.55
C ASP A 412 -16.39 13.45 -16.81
N ARG A 413 -15.94 14.32 -15.88
CA ARG A 413 -14.78 14.01 -15.01
C ARG A 413 -15.08 12.83 -14.11
N PHE A 414 -16.28 12.77 -13.53
CA PHE A 414 -16.70 11.65 -12.68
C PHE A 414 -16.88 10.36 -13.50
N ILE A 415 -17.58 10.43 -14.64
CA ILE A 415 -17.80 9.26 -15.51
C ILE A 415 -16.45 8.74 -16.04
N GLY A 416 -15.54 9.64 -16.40
CA GLY A 416 -14.19 9.33 -16.86
C GLY A 416 -13.36 8.54 -15.83
N LEU A 417 -13.69 8.59 -14.53
CA LEU A 417 -13.03 7.74 -13.54
C LEU A 417 -13.36 6.25 -13.71
N PHE A 418 -14.47 5.91 -14.35
CA PHE A 418 -14.93 4.52 -14.54
C PHE A 418 -14.70 4.01 -15.96
N THR A 419 -14.23 4.84 -16.87
CA THR A 419 -13.81 4.42 -18.21
C THR A 419 -12.41 3.78 -18.14
N ASN A 420 -12.07 2.99 -19.17
CA ASN A 420 -10.75 2.38 -19.24
C ASN A 420 -9.74 3.44 -19.74
N PRO A 421 -8.71 3.81 -18.97
CA PRO A 421 -7.73 4.81 -19.40
C PRO A 421 -6.84 4.32 -20.57
N HIS A 422 -6.93 3.05 -20.97
CA HIS A 422 -6.11 2.43 -22.01
C HIS A 422 -6.83 2.29 -23.37
N THR A 423 -8.10 2.72 -23.49
CA THR A 423 -8.90 2.58 -24.73
C THR A 423 -8.77 3.74 -25.71
N HIS A 424 -7.76 4.61 -25.57
CA HIS A 424 -7.63 5.84 -26.36
C HIS A 424 -7.32 5.61 -27.85
N ASN A 425 -6.86 4.41 -28.24
CA ASN A 425 -6.47 4.13 -29.62
C ASN A 425 -7.50 3.22 -30.31
N GLN A 426 -8.57 3.84 -30.84
CA GLN A 426 -9.68 3.15 -31.53
C GLN A 426 -9.25 2.49 -32.86
N GLN A 427 -8.05 2.77 -33.35
CA GLN A 427 -7.52 2.25 -34.62
C GLN A 427 -6.88 0.86 -34.50
N ILE A 428 -6.75 0.28 -33.30
CA ILE A 428 -6.12 -1.03 -33.09
C ILE A 428 -7.18 -2.14 -33.16
N ILE A 429 -7.00 -3.07 -34.12
CA ILE A 429 -7.78 -4.31 -34.29
C ILE A 429 -7.81 -5.10 -32.97
N PHE A 430 -8.92 -5.79 -32.69
CA PHE A 430 -9.06 -6.63 -31.49
C PHE A 430 -7.88 -7.61 -31.35
N THR A 431 -7.23 -7.62 -30.18
CA THR A 431 -6.09 -8.48 -29.83
C THR A 431 -6.32 -9.20 -28.50
N TYR A 432 -5.45 -10.15 -28.12
CA TYR A 432 -5.51 -10.81 -26.82
C TYR A 432 -5.35 -9.84 -25.63
N TRP A 433 -4.72 -8.67 -25.85
CA TRP A 433 -4.68 -7.59 -24.85
C TRP A 433 -6.08 -7.09 -24.50
N ASP A 434 -7.01 -7.08 -25.46
CA ASP A 434 -8.37 -6.60 -25.22
C ASP A 434 -9.13 -7.49 -24.25
N LEU A 435 -8.89 -8.81 -24.26
CA LEU A 435 -9.45 -9.71 -23.25
C LEU A 435 -8.93 -9.37 -21.84
N LEU A 436 -7.64 -9.07 -21.73
CA LEU A 436 -7.00 -8.74 -20.46
C LEU A 436 -7.50 -7.40 -19.88
N TYR A 437 -7.57 -6.36 -20.70
CA TYR A 437 -8.10 -5.05 -20.27
C TYR A 437 -9.61 -5.06 -20.10
N SER A 438 -10.33 -5.92 -20.82
CA SER A 438 -11.76 -6.17 -20.58
C SER A 438 -11.96 -6.81 -19.22
N TYR A 439 -11.11 -7.78 -18.82
CA TYR A 439 -11.14 -8.32 -17.45
C TYR A 439 -10.93 -7.22 -16.41
N ARG A 440 -9.92 -6.35 -16.56
CA ARG A 440 -9.68 -5.20 -15.66
C ARG A 440 -10.92 -4.31 -15.51
N THR A 441 -11.58 -4.03 -16.63
CA THR A 441 -12.74 -3.13 -16.71
C THR A 441 -14.01 -3.80 -16.17
N ALA A 442 -14.21 -5.09 -16.45
CA ALA A 442 -15.37 -5.86 -16.03
C ALA A 442 -15.33 -6.27 -14.55
N LEU A 443 -14.13 -6.40 -13.97
CA LEU A 443 -13.94 -6.92 -12.62
C LEU A 443 -14.74 -6.16 -11.55
N PRO A 444 -14.74 -4.80 -11.48
CA PRO A 444 -15.58 -4.08 -10.51
C PRO A 444 -17.07 -4.40 -10.64
N PHE A 445 -17.59 -4.52 -11.87
CA PHE A 445 -19.00 -4.88 -12.12
C PHE A 445 -19.30 -6.32 -11.70
N PHE A 446 -18.37 -7.25 -11.97
CA PHE A 446 -18.49 -8.63 -11.53
C PHE A 446 -18.49 -8.73 -10.00
N LEU A 447 -17.58 -8.02 -9.32
CA LEU A 447 -17.55 -7.93 -7.86
C LEU A 447 -18.87 -7.40 -7.31
N PHE A 448 -19.38 -6.32 -7.90
CA PHE A 448 -20.65 -5.71 -7.52
C PHE A 448 -21.83 -6.67 -7.70
N ALA A 449 -21.95 -7.32 -8.86
CA ALA A 449 -23.02 -8.27 -9.16
C ALA A 449 -23.02 -9.47 -8.18
N VAL A 450 -21.85 -10.06 -7.93
CA VAL A 450 -21.72 -11.19 -7.00
C VAL A 450 -21.92 -10.74 -5.55
N ALA A 451 -21.52 -9.53 -5.17
CA ALA A 451 -21.81 -8.95 -3.85
C ALA A 451 -23.32 -8.72 -3.63
N ILE A 452 -24.07 -8.33 -4.67
CA ILE A 452 -25.55 -8.27 -4.64
C ILE A 452 -26.11 -9.67 -4.37
N ILE A 453 -25.68 -10.68 -5.15
CA ILE A 453 -26.12 -12.06 -4.95
C ILE A 453 -25.80 -12.52 -3.52
N GLY A 454 -24.59 -12.26 -3.02
CA GLY A 454 -24.21 -12.55 -1.64
C GLY A 454 -25.11 -11.88 -0.61
N THR A 455 -25.48 -10.63 -0.84
CA THR A 455 -26.42 -9.88 0.02
C THR A 455 -27.83 -10.48 -0.01
N ILE A 456 -28.30 -10.94 -1.17
CA ILE A 456 -29.61 -11.58 -1.34
C ILE A 456 -29.65 -12.97 -0.69
N LEU A 457 -28.54 -13.72 -0.73
CA LEU A 457 -28.47 -15.06 -0.17
C LEU A 457 -28.18 -15.07 1.34
N ILE A 458 -27.63 -13.99 1.91
CA ILE A 458 -27.32 -13.94 3.34
C ILE A 458 -28.59 -13.84 4.20
N ASN A 459 -28.56 -14.45 5.38
CA ASN A 459 -29.66 -14.42 6.36
C ASN A 459 -30.08 -12.96 6.67
N LYS A 460 -31.39 -12.69 6.73
CA LYS A 460 -32.01 -11.39 7.05
C LYS A 460 -31.30 -10.66 8.21
N ARG A 461 -30.91 -11.36 9.28
CA ARG A 461 -30.19 -10.75 10.41
C ARG A 461 -28.83 -10.19 9.99
N ILE A 462 -28.01 -10.99 9.31
CA ILE A 462 -26.68 -10.56 8.85
C ILE A 462 -26.82 -9.48 7.75
N ARG A 463 -27.83 -9.61 6.88
CA ARG A 463 -28.14 -8.59 5.86
C ARG A 463 -28.37 -7.21 6.48
N ARG A 464 -29.23 -7.14 7.50
CA ARG A 464 -29.57 -5.87 8.17
C ARG A 464 -28.42 -5.33 9.02
N THR A 465 -27.64 -6.21 9.68
CA THR A 465 -26.64 -5.79 10.67
C THR A 465 -25.23 -5.63 10.14
N ILE A 466 -24.88 -6.31 9.05
CA ILE A 466 -23.55 -6.31 8.45
C ILE A 466 -23.62 -5.77 7.03
N ALA A 467 -24.35 -6.42 6.11
CA ALA A 467 -24.32 -6.05 4.69
C ALA A 467 -24.83 -4.63 4.40
N LYS A 468 -25.94 -4.21 5.04
CA LYS A 468 -26.51 -2.87 4.84
C LYS A 468 -25.50 -1.74 5.14
N PRO A 469 -24.79 -1.73 6.29
CA PRO A 469 -23.70 -0.79 6.54
C PRO A 469 -22.64 -0.68 5.43
N TYR A 470 -22.22 -1.80 4.82
CA TYR A 470 -21.25 -1.77 3.71
C TYR A 470 -21.82 -1.09 2.48
N TRP A 471 -23.07 -1.39 2.11
CA TRP A 471 -23.74 -0.72 0.99
C TRP A 471 -23.95 0.78 1.23
N LEU A 472 -24.32 1.17 2.45
CA LEU A 472 -24.47 2.60 2.79
C LEU A 472 -23.13 3.34 2.73
N THR A 473 -22.07 2.71 3.22
CA THR A 473 -20.69 3.24 3.13
C THR A 473 -20.28 3.38 1.66
N LEU A 474 -20.51 2.34 0.83
CA LEU A 474 -20.22 2.36 -0.60
C LEU A 474 -20.92 3.50 -1.33
N ILE A 475 -22.22 3.71 -1.07
CA ILE A 475 -23.00 4.81 -1.65
C ILE A 475 -22.44 6.17 -1.23
N GLY A 476 -22.17 6.34 0.07
CA GLY A 476 -21.58 7.59 0.57
C GLY A 476 -20.20 7.87 -0.04
N VAL A 477 -19.34 6.85 -0.17
CA VAL A 477 -18.03 6.98 -0.82
C VAL A 477 -18.17 7.31 -2.31
N LEU A 478 -19.13 6.72 -3.03
CA LEU A 478 -19.42 7.08 -4.42
C LEU A 478 -19.80 8.55 -4.57
N ILE A 479 -20.63 9.07 -3.65
CA ILE A 479 -20.98 10.50 -3.62
C ILE A 479 -19.76 11.35 -3.29
N ALA A 480 -18.90 10.92 -2.36
CA ALA A 480 -17.65 11.62 -2.06
C ALA A 480 -16.73 11.68 -3.29
N ILE A 481 -16.59 10.58 -4.06
CA ILE A 481 -15.83 10.56 -5.31
C ILE A 481 -16.43 11.57 -6.30
N PHE A 482 -17.75 11.59 -6.46
CA PHE A 482 -18.44 12.56 -7.31
C PHE A 482 -18.11 14.00 -6.92
N ILE A 483 -18.28 14.36 -5.63
CA ILE A 483 -17.99 15.72 -5.14
C ILE A 483 -16.52 16.08 -5.34
N LEU A 484 -15.59 15.18 -4.99
CA LEU A 484 -14.15 15.44 -5.14
C LEU A 484 -13.76 15.64 -6.61
N SER A 485 -14.29 14.84 -7.53
CA SER A 485 -13.95 14.93 -8.96
C SER A 485 -14.52 16.14 -9.70
N THR A 486 -15.62 16.71 -9.19
CA THR A 486 -16.35 17.80 -9.87
C THR A 486 -16.24 19.15 -9.17
N SER A 487 -16.10 19.15 -7.83
CA SER A 487 -16.30 20.37 -7.04
C SER A 487 -15.08 20.80 -6.23
N VAL A 488 -14.09 19.92 -5.98
CA VAL A 488 -12.92 20.25 -5.15
C VAL A 488 -11.71 20.56 -6.03
N ILE A 489 -11.05 21.68 -5.76
CA ILE A 489 -9.77 22.07 -6.37
C ILE A 489 -8.71 21.97 -5.28
N ILE A 490 -7.58 21.32 -5.58
CA ILE A 490 -6.47 21.17 -4.63
C ILE A 490 -5.35 22.14 -5.04
N PRO A 491 -5.08 23.20 -4.26
CA PRO A 491 -4.03 24.18 -4.59
C PRO A 491 -2.64 23.54 -4.59
N GLY A 492 -1.80 23.91 -5.56
CA GLY A 492 -0.43 23.41 -5.69
C GLY A 492 -0.31 22.04 -6.38
N ILE A 493 -1.37 21.59 -7.06
CA ILE A 493 -1.36 20.36 -7.87
C ILE A 493 -1.76 20.72 -9.29
N ILE A 494 -0.97 20.28 -10.26
CA ILE A 494 -1.21 20.53 -11.69
C ILE A 494 -2.55 19.94 -12.14
N SER A 495 -3.17 20.55 -13.15
CA SER A 495 -4.56 20.27 -13.55
C SER A 495 -4.82 18.80 -13.93
N ASN A 496 -3.83 18.14 -14.54
CA ASN A 496 -3.87 16.73 -14.90
C ASN A 496 -3.79 15.76 -13.70
N GLU A 497 -3.29 16.20 -12.54
CA GLU A 497 -3.15 15.35 -11.33
C GLU A 497 -4.29 15.54 -10.31
N GLN A 498 -5.19 16.50 -10.52
CA GLN A 498 -6.31 16.78 -9.61
C GLN A 498 -7.20 15.54 -9.36
N LEU A 499 -7.38 14.67 -10.36
CA LEU A 499 -8.23 13.49 -10.26
C LEU A 499 -7.60 12.30 -9.51
N GLU A 500 -6.30 12.35 -9.20
CA GLU A 500 -5.59 11.25 -8.53
C GLU A 500 -6.20 10.87 -7.18
N PHE A 501 -6.69 11.84 -6.41
CA PHE A 501 -7.34 11.58 -5.12
C PHE A 501 -8.66 10.81 -5.29
N SER A 502 -9.45 11.17 -6.30
CA SER A 502 -10.69 10.48 -6.64
C SER A 502 -10.43 9.07 -7.17
N LEU A 503 -9.37 8.89 -7.97
CA LEU A 503 -8.92 7.56 -8.42
C LEU A 503 -8.44 6.68 -7.27
N ARG A 504 -7.66 7.22 -6.33
CA ARG A 504 -7.23 6.54 -5.10
C ARG A 504 -8.45 6.17 -4.23
N LEU A 505 -9.46 7.03 -4.13
CA LEU A 505 -10.68 6.73 -3.38
C LEU A 505 -11.52 5.64 -4.07
N LYS A 506 -11.62 5.65 -5.40
CA LYS A 506 -12.32 4.63 -6.21
C LYS A 506 -11.85 3.21 -5.90
N GLN A 507 -10.55 3.01 -5.65
CA GLN A 507 -10.01 1.69 -5.32
C GLN A 507 -10.60 1.09 -4.02
N SER A 508 -11.04 1.94 -3.08
CA SER A 508 -11.67 1.49 -1.83
C SER A 508 -13.03 0.81 -2.05
N LEU A 509 -13.73 1.12 -3.16
CA LEU A 509 -15.03 0.54 -3.48
C LEU A 509 -14.94 -0.99 -3.63
N SER A 510 -13.94 -1.48 -4.36
CA SER A 510 -13.70 -2.92 -4.55
C SER A 510 -13.37 -3.63 -3.23
N ILE A 511 -12.61 -2.97 -2.35
CA ILE A 511 -12.24 -3.52 -1.03
C ILE A 511 -13.46 -3.59 -0.11
N LEU A 512 -14.32 -2.56 -0.09
CA LEU A 512 -15.58 -2.59 0.65
C LEU A 512 -16.48 -3.75 0.18
N LEU A 513 -16.52 -4.04 -1.12
CA LEU A 513 -17.34 -5.14 -1.66
C LEU A 513 -16.75 -6.53 -1.38
N LEU A 514 -15.46 -6.66 -1.09
CA LEU A 514 -14.75 -7.93 -1.04
C LEU A 514 -15.34 -8.95 -0.05
N PRO A 515 -15.71 -8.60 1.20
CA PRO A 515 -16.34 -9.58 2.10
C PRO A 515 -17.71 -10.09 1.60
N LEU A 516 -18.52 -9.22 1.00
CA LEU A 516 -19.82 -9.57 0.41
C LEU A 516 -19.65 -10.43 -0.85
N PHE A 517 -18.67 -10.10 -1.67
CA PHE A 517 -18.27 -10.87 -2.84
C PHE A 517 -17.86 -12.29 -2.46
N ILE A 518 -16.94 -12.43 -1.50
CA ILE A 518 -16.49 -13.74 -1.02
C ILE A 518 -17.65 -14.53 -0.41
N PHE A 519 -18.51 -13.87 0.37
CA PHE A 519 -19.70 -14.54 0.87
C PHE A 519 -20.60 -15.01 -0.28
N GLY A 520 -20.87 -14.18 -1.29
CA GLY A 520 -21.70 -14.54 -2.44
C GLY A 520 -21.17 -15.73 -3.22
N ILE A 521 -19.89 -15.70 -3.61
CA ILE A 521 -19.28 -16.80 -4.34
C ILE A 521 -19.19 -18.08 -3.49
N SER A 522 -19.02 -17.95 -2.17
CA SER A 522 -19.07 -19.08 -1.23
C SER A 522 -20.42 -19.81 -1.28
N GLN A 523 -21.53 -19.06 -1.32
CA GLN A 523 -22.87 -19.65 -1.37
C GLN A 523 -23.16 -20.31 -2.71
N ILE A 524 -22.62 -19.77 -3.81
CA ILE A 524 -22.79 -20.33 -5.16
C ILE A 524 -21.97 -21.62 -5.33
N GLY A 525 -20.72 -21.64 -4.84
CA GLY A 525 -19.73 -22.64 -5.24
C GLY A 525 -19.61 -23.89 -4.37
N ILE A 526 -19.77 -23.78 -3.05
CA ILE A 526 -19.26 -24.81 -2.13
C ILE A 526 -20.04 -26.13 -2.19
N LYS A 527 -21.37 -26.08 -2.25
CA LYS A 527 -22.18 -27.31 -2.16
C LYS A 527 -22.17 -28.13 -3.45
N ARG A 528 -21.87 -27.53 -4.60
CA ARG A 528 -22.00 -28.17 -5.92
C ARG A 528 -20.67 -28.66 -6.51
N TRP A 529 -19.54 -28.17 -6.02
CA TRP A 529 -18.23 -28.46 -6.64
C TRP A 529 -17.44 -29.55 -5.91
N GLN A 530 -17.73 -29.81 -4.64
CA GLN A 530 -16.94 -30.69 -3.76
C GLN A 530 -16.94 -32.18 -4.11
N HIS A 531 -17.81 -32.65 -5.00
CA HIS A 531 -17.98 -34.08 -5.27
C HIS A 531 -17.23 -34.58 -6.51
N ASN A 532 -16.67 -33.71 -7.34
CA ASN A 532 -16.01 -34.10 -8.59
C ASN A 532 -14.62 -33.44 -8.72
N LEU A 533 -13.58 -34.27 -8.76
CA LEU A 533 -12.18 -33.84 -8.84
C LEU A 533 -11.88 -33.10 -10.15
N VAL A 534 -12.41 -33.58 -11.29
CA VAL A 534 -12.22 -32.95 -12.60
C VAL A 534 -12.86 -31.57 -12.61
N ARG A 535 -14.11 -31.47 -12.14
CA ARG A 535 -14.81 -30.18 -12.04
C ARG A 535 -14.07 -29.20 -11.12
N THR A 536 -13.60 -29.67 -9.97
CA THR A 536 -12.82 -28.85 -9.03
C THR A 536 -11.54 -28.37 -9.70
N SER A 537 -10.81 -29.26 -10.37
CA SER A 537 -9.56 -28.95 -11.07
C SER A 537 -9.78 -27.87 -12.13
N ILE A 538 -10.80 -28.02 -12.99
CA ILE A 538 -11.17 -27.02 -14.02
C ILE A 538 -11.47 -25.66 -13.38
N ILE A 539 -12.29 -25.61 -12.32
CA ILE A 539 -12.66 -24.34 -11.66
C ILE A 539 -11.43 -23.68 -11.02
N THR A 540 -10.60 -24.44 -10.32
CA THR A 540 -9.36 -23.92 -9.73
C THR A 540 -8.37 -23.45 -10.78
N PHE A 541 -8.33 -24.10 -11.94
CA PHE A 541 -7.53 -23.67 -13.08
C PHE A 541 -8.05 -22.35 -13.65
N CYS A 542 -9.38 -22.19 -13.80
CA CYS A 542 -9.96 -20.90 -14.19
C CYS A 542 -9.63 -19.77 -13.20
N PHE A 543 -9.69 -20.03 -11.89
CA PHE A 543 -9.26 -19.04 -10.90
C PHE A 543 -7.76 -18.73 -11.00
N ALA A 544 -6.92 -19.72 -11.29
CA ALA A 544 -5.50 -19.49 -11.49
C ALA A 544 -5.20 -18.64 -12.73
N LEU A 545 -5.94 -18.83 -13.84
CA LEU A 545 -5.84 -17.98 -15.02
C LEU A 545 -6.23 -16.53 -14.71
N LEU A 546 -7.35 -16.33 -14.02
CA LEU A 546 -7.81 -15.00 -13.60
C LEU A 546 -6.81 -14.34 -12.62
N ALA A 547 -6.25 -15.10 -11.69
CA ALA A 547 -5.22 -14.62 -10.77
C ALA A 547 -3.92 -14.24 -11.52
N THR A 548 -3.54 -14.99 -12.55
CA THR A 548 -2.37 -14.65 -13.39
C THR A 548 -2.61 -13.37 -14.17
N ALA A 549 -3.81 -13.19 -14.74
CA ALA A 549 -4.21 -11.95 -15.39
C ALA A 549 -4.20 -10.76 -14.41
N ALA A 550 -4.74 -10.93 -13.21
CA ALA A 550 -4.72 -9.93 -12.15
C ALA A 550 -3.29 -9.60 -11.68
N TRP A 551 -2.41 -10.60 -11.57
CA TRP A 551 -1.01 -10.42 -11.21
C TRP A 551 -0.27 -9.60 -12.28
N TYR A 552 -0.44 -9.92 -13.56
CA TYR A 552 0.11 -9.11 -14.65
C TYR A 552 -0.38 -7.65 -14.58
N LEU A 553 -1.68 -7.46 -14.33
CA LEU A 553 -2.31 -6.14 -14.24
C LEU A 553 -2.00 -5.37 -12.94
N THR A 554 -1.38 -6.03 -11.95
CA THR A 554 -1.00 -5.43 -10.67
C THR A 554 0.22 -4.51 -10.82
N TYR A 555 1.10 -4.79 -11.77
CA TYR A 555 2.32 -4.02 -12.07
C TYR A 555 2.13 -3.14 -13.29
N PRO A 556 2.83 -1.99 -13.44
CA PRO A 556 2.75 -1.16 -14.65
C PRO A 556 2.95 -1.99 -15.92
N GLN A 557 2.30 -1.58 -17.01
CA GLN A 557 2.37 -2.29 -18.29
C GLN A 557 3.01 -1.41 -19.36
N ALA A 558 3.88 -1.98 -20.19
CA ALA A 558 4.42 -1.32 -21.39
C ALA A 558 4.05 -2.17 -22.62
N ASN A 559 2.86 -1.95 -23.16
CA ASN A 559 2.38 -2.67 -24.34
C ASN A 559 1.53 -1.77 -25.23
N ILE A 560 1.06 -2.29 -26.37
CA ILE A 560 0.34 -1.52 -27.38
C ILE A 560 -0.93 -0.81 -26.85
N ARG A 561 -1.53 -1.32 -25.77
CA ARG A 561 -2.70 -0.69 -25.10
C ARG A 561 -2.29 0.21 -23.94
N ALA A 562 -1.17 -0.06 -23.28
CA ALA A 562 -0.61 0.74 -22.20
C ALA A 562 0.80 1.22 -22.59
N ALA A 563 0.84 2.20 -23.50
CA ALA A 563 2.11 2.71 -24.03
C ALA A 563 2.77 3.75 -23.08
N GLN A 564 1.99 4.37 -22.21
CA GLN A 564 2.45 5.43 -21.31
C GLN A 564 2.69 4.85 -19.90
N THR A 565 3.89 4.32 -19.69
CA THR A 565 4.41 4.04 -18.35
C THR A 565 5.65 4.88 -18.10
N GLY A 566 5.70 5.50 -16.92
CA GLY A 566 6.90 6.20 -16.48
C GLY A 566 8.06 5.23 -16.26
N TRP A 567 9.28 5.73 -16.45
CA TRP A 567 10.50 4.99 -16.18
C TRP A 567 10.78 4.90 -14.67
N SER A 568 11.45 3.84 -14.24
CA SER A 568 11.96 3.71 -12.88
C SER A 568 13.28 4.46 -12.71
N VAL A 569 13.62 4.78 -11.45
CA VAL A 569 14.94 5.27 -11.09
C VAL A 569 16.00 4.22 -11.44
N SER A 570 17.12 4.68 -11.98
CA SER A 570 18.25 3.90 -12.47
C SER A 570 19.55 4.31 -11.79
N GLN A 571 20.61 3.54 -12.01
CA GLN A 571 21.95 3.90 -11.52
C GLN A 571 22.46 5.20 -12.18
N ALA A 572 22.14 5.41 -13.45
CA ALA A 572 22.52 6.61 -14.18
C ALA A 572 21.90 7.89 -13.60
N ASP A 573 20.71 7.81 -12.99
CA ASP A 573 20.10 8.93 -12.27
C ASP A 573 20.94 9.39 -11.08
N PHE A 574 21.46 8.43 -10.29
CA PHE A 574 22.34 8.73 -9.17
C PHE A 574 23.69 9.28 -9.64
N GLU A 575 24.25 8.72 -10.71
CA GLU A 575 25.49 9.21 -11.30
C GLU A 575 25.34 10.63 -11.83
N ALA A 576 24.28 10.91 -12.57
CA ALA A 576 24.00 12.23 -13.12
C ALA A 576 23.80 13.27 -12.00
N ALA A 577 23.06 12.94 -10.95
CA ALA A 577 22.90 13.80 -9.78
C ALA A 577 24.24 14.11 -9.10
N GLN A 578 25.13 13.11 -8.99
CA GLN A 578 26.48 13.30 -8.45
C GLN A 578 27.36 14.18 -9.36
N LEU A 579 27.30 13.97 -10.67
CA LEU A 579 28.05 14.76 -11.65
C LEU A 579 27.63 16.24 -11.60
N ILE A 580 26.32 16.52 -11.54
CA ILE A 580 25.79 17.88 -11.41
C ILE A 580 26.29 18.53 -10.11
N LYS A 581 26.20 17.82 -8.98
CA LYS A 581 26.66 18.33 -7.69
C LYS A 581 28.16 18.65 -7.71
N ASN A 582 28.97 17.76 -8.27
CA ASN A 582 30.40 17.98 -8.39
C ASN A 582 30.69 19.16 -9.34
N ALA A 583 30.03 19.20 -10.49
CA ALA A 583 30.20 20.27 -11.47
C ALA A 583 29.71 21.63 -10.98
N ALA A 584 28.83 21.70 -9.98
CA ALA A 584 28.41 22.94 -9.35
C ALA A 584 29.52 23.59 -8.52
N ASN A 585 30.51 22.83 -8.01
CA ASN A 585 31.62 23.32 -7.17
C ASN A 585 31.13 24.26 -6.03
N ASP A 586 30.12 23.83 -5.27
CA ASP A 586 29.48 24.58 -4.17
C ASP A 586 28.87 25.95 -4.55
N GLN A 587 28.75 26.25 -5.85
CA GLN A 587 28.09 27.46 -6.33
C GLN A 587 26.56 27.26 -6.36
N PRO A 588 25.76 28.32 -6.09
CA PRO A 588 24.30 28.25 -6.23
C PRO A 588 23.92 27.83 -7.64
N TYR A 589 23.16 26.73 -7.74
CA TYR A 589 22.73 26.15 -9.00
C TYR A 589 21.29 25.64 -8.93
N ILE A 590 20.70 25.43 -10.10
CA ILE A 590 19.48 24.66 -10.31
C ILE A 590 19.69 23.63 -11.41
N ALA A 591 18.97 22.51 -11.31
CA ALA A 591 19.00 21.42 -12.27
C ALA A 591 17.60 21.14 -12.80
N LEU A 592 17.45 21.27 -14.12
CA LEU A 592 16.27 20.93 -14.87
C LEU A 592 16.39 19.48 -15.33
N SER A 593 15.49 18.63 -14.86
CA SER A 593 15.55 17.19 -15.09
C SER A 593 14.17 16.55 -15.01
N ASN A 594 14.07 15.31 -15.50
CA ASN A 594 12.87 14.51 -15.30
C ASN A 594 12.67 14.11 -13.83
N GLN A 595 11.51 13.51 -13.55
CA GLN A 595 11.10 13.18 -12.20
C GLN A 595 12.02 12.16 -11.50
N MET A 596 12.54 11.17 -12.24
CA MET A 596 13.35 10.08 -11.68
C MET A 596 14.72 10.57 -11.22
N LEU A 597 15.40 11.36 -12.05
CA LEU A 597 16.68 11.97 -11.68
C LEU A 597 16.53 12.94 -10.50
N SER A 598 15.43 13.67 -10.46
CA SER A 598 15.13 14.60 -9.36
C SER A 598 14.93 13.87 -8.02
N VAL A 599 14.24 12.72 -7.99
CA VAL A 599 14.11 11.94 -6.75
C VAL A 599 15.37 11.15 -6.38
N ALA A 600 16.20 10.77 -7.35
CA ALA A 600 17.52 10.22 -7.08
C ALA A 600 18.39 11.28 -6.37
N ALA A 601 18.41 12.51 -6.90
CA ALA A 601 19.09 13.64 -6.28
C ALA A 601 18.53 13.98 -4.89
N LEU A 602 17.20 13.92 -4.71
CA LEU A 602 16.56 14.15 -3.41
C LEU A 602 17.02 13.14 -2.37
N ARG A 603 17.08 11.86 -2.76
CA ARG A 603 17.57 10.78 -1.90
C ARG A 603 19.04 10.96 -1.51
N MET A 604 19.87 11.50 -2.40
CA MET A 604 21.29 11.74 -2.13
C MET A 604 21.54 12.97 -1.26
N ASN A 605 20.77 14.04 -1.48
CA ASN A 605 21.08 15.36 -0.95
C ASN A 605 20.17 15.81 0.21
N GLY A 606 19.02 15.15 0.41
CA GLY A 606 18.01 15.60 1.38
C GLY A 606 17.30 16.89 0.94
N PHE A 607 16.53 17.49 1.86
CA PHE A 607 15.72 18.68 1.56
C PHE A 607 16.48 20.02 1.63
N GLU A 608 17.55 20.12 2.44
CA GLU A 608 18.15 21.42 2.79
C GLU A 608 18.92 22.08 1.64
N ASN A 609 19.41 21.29 0.67
CA ASN A 609 20.16 21.78 -0.48
C ASN A 609 19.60 21.20 -1.79
N PHE A 610 18.27 21.14 -1.89
CA PHE A 610 17.60 20.54 -3.04
C PHE A 610 17.36 21.57 -4.16
N SER A 611 18.05 21.37 -5.28
CA SER A 611 18.05 22.31 -6.42
C SER A 611 17.49 21.72 -7.72
N PHE A 612 16.76 20.60 -7.68
CA PHE A 612 16.26 19.93 -8.88
C PHE A 612 14.79 20.25 -9.14
N ALA A 613 14.38 20.19 -10.41
CA ALA A 613 13.01 20.40 -10.83
C ALA A 613 12.08 19.27 -10.35
N LEU A 614 11.08 19.59 -9.52
CA LEU A 614 10.01 18.66 -9.13
C LEU A 614 8.67 19.10 -9.71
N PRO A 615 7.79 18.18 -10.14
CA PRO A 615 6.45 18.51 -10.65
C PRO A 615 5.61 19.37 -9.70
N THR A 616 5.87 19.25 -8.40
CA THR A 616 5.20 20.00 -7.33
C THR A 616 5.82 21.38 -7.06
N GLY A 617 6.95 21.72 -7.69
CA GLY A 617 7.69 22.98 -7.54
C GLY A 617 7.26 24.10 -8.50
N GLU A 618 6.04 24.00 -9.04
CA GLU A 618 5.36 24.86 -10.02
C GLU A 618 6.28 25.35 -11.16
N ARG A 619 7.06 26.42 -10.98
CA ARG A 619 7.75 27.09 -12.09
C ARG A 619 9.02 26.39 -12.59
N LEU A 620 9.78 25.71 -11.73
CA LEU A 620 11.06 25.11 -12.16
C LEU A 620 10.84 23.91 -13.10
N TYR A 621 9.81 23.10 -12.82
CA TYR A 621 9.45 21.97 -13.68
C TYR A 621 8.79 22.42 -14.98
N GLU A 622 8.05 23.52 -14.98
CA GLU A 622 7.57 24.15 -16.22
C GLU A 622 8.74 24.51 -17.15
N PHE A 623 9.83 25.09 -16.64
CA PHE A 623 11.02 25.37 -17.46
C PHE A 623 11.65 24.10 -18.04
N TYR A 624 11.70 23.00 -17.27
CA TYR A 624 12.12 21.71 -17.80
C TYR A 624 11.22 21.27 -18.97
N LEU A 625 9.89 21.34 -18.82
CA LEU A 625 8.95 20.99 -19.89
C LEU A 625 9.09 21.90 -21.12
N VAL A 626 9.35 23.20 -20.93
CA VAL A 626 9.59 24.16 -22.02
C VAL A 626 10.78 23.75 -22.87
N LEU A 627 11.93 23.43 -22.25
CA LEU A 627 13.12 23.00 -22.98
C LEU A 627 12.91 21.62 -23.62
N SER A 628 12.26 20.69 -22.92
CA SER A 628 12.05 19.32 -23.42
C SER A 628 11.07 19.25 -24.59
N TYR A 629 10.02 20.06 -24.63
CA TYR A 629 8.93 19.90 -25.61
C TYR A 629 8.67 21.10 -26.51
N TYR A 630 9.03 22.32 -26.12
CA TYR A 630 8.48 23.52 -26.77
C TYR A 630 9.55 24.45 -27.38
N ARG A 631 10.43 25.03 -26.58
CA ARG A 631 11.38 26.08 -27.02
C ARG A 631 12.76 25.86 -26.42
N ARG A 632 13.78 25.74 -27.29
CA ARG A 632 15.20 25.51 -26.93
C ARG A 632 16.07 26.63 -27.47
N ASN A 633 16.08 27.76 -26.80
CA ASN A 633 16.87 28.91 -27.21
C ASN A 633 17.48 29.62 -25.98
N PRO A 634 18.49 30.47 -26.18
CA PRO A 634 19.17 31.16 -25.07
C PRO A 634 18.25 32.02 -24.20
N SER A 635 17.14 32.53 -24.74
CA SER A 635 16.23 33.40 -23.98
C SER A 635 15.49 32.68 -22.86
N VAL A 636 15.20 31.38 -23.00
CA VAL A 636 14.63 30.57 -21.90
C VAL A 636 15.64 30.45 -20.75
N ILE A 637 16.92 30.22 -21.05
CA ILE A 637 17.98 30.13 -20.03
C ILE A 637 18.18 31.48 -19.33
N GLN A 638 18.14 32.59 -20.06
CA GLN A 638 18.19 33.94 -19.50
C GLN A 638 16.98 34.23 -18.59
N GLU A 639 15.77 33.81 -18.99
CA GLU A 639 14.58 33.93 -18.15
C GLU A 639 14.76 33.20 -16.82
N ILE A 640 15.32 31.98 -16.85
CA ILE A 640 15.61 31.21 -15.65
C ILE A 640 16.63 31.93 -14.75
N PHE A 641 17.75 32.42 -15.31
CA PHE A 641 18.75 33.21 -14.55
C PHE A 641 18.21 34.52 -13.97
N SER A 642 17.19 35.11 -14.60
CA SER A 642 16.50 36.30 -14.09
C SER A 642 15.46 35.97 -13.01
N THR A 643 14.90 34.76 -13.05
CA THR A 643 13.89 34.28 -12.10
C THR A 643 14.53 33.76 -10.81
N TYR A 644 15.66 33.05 -10.96
CA TYR A 644 16.37 32.42 -9.85
C TYR A 644 17.75 33.05 -9.70
N ASP A 645 18.10 33.44 -8.47
CA ASP A 645 19.41 33.99 -8.15
C ASP A 645 20.47 32.88 -8.06
N VAL A 646 20.86 32.36 -9.21
CA VAL A 646 21.79 31.25 -9.36
C VAL A 646 22.90 31.60 -10.34
N SER A 647 24.06 31.01 -10.14
CA SER A 647 25.24 31.20 -11.01
C SER A 647 25.31 30.17 -12.13
N ARG A 648 24.66 29.02 -11.95
CA ARG A 648 24.70 27.86 -12.86
C ARG A 648 23.32 27.25 -13.04
N ILE A 649 23.01 26.88 -14.27
CA ILE A 649 21.84 26.07 -14.62
C ILE A 649 22.34 24.79 -15.27
N PHE A 650 21.84 23.66 -14.79
CA PHE A 650 22.05 22.36 -15.41
C PHE A 650 20.77 21.91 -16.09
N TYR A 651 20.88 21.30 -17.27
CA TYR A 651 19.79 20.57 -17.91
C TYR A 651 20.25 19.14 -18.17
N ALA A 652 19.52 18.16 -17.67
CA ALA A 652 19.84 16.74 -17.84
C ALA A 652 18.73 16.01 -18.59
N ILE A 653 19.13 15.19 -19.56
CA ILE A 653 18.22 14.42 -20.41
C ILE A 653 18.72 13.00 -20.64
N HIS A 654 17.81 12.03 -20.56
CA HIS A 654 18.09 10.63 -20.82
C HIS A 654 17.93 10.27 -22.29
N THR A 655 18.67 9.24 -22.73
CA THR A 655 18.59 8.70 -24.11
C THR A 655 17.21 8.15 -24.47
N TYR A 656 16.40 7.75 -23.50
CA TYR A 656 15.04 7.26 -23.71
C TYR A 656 14.00 8.37 -23.88
N GLU A 657 14.35 9.64 -23.61
CA GLU A 657 13.39 10.74 -23.70
C GLU A 657 13.02 11.03 -25.17
N PRO A 658 11.75 11.36 -25.46
CA PRO A 658 11.36 11.78 -26.80
C PRO A 658 12.20 13.00 -27.23
N LEU A 659 12.59 13.04 -28.51
CA LEU A 659 13.40 14.12 -29.10
C LEU A 659 14.83 14.24 -28.54
N PHE A 660 15.36 13.23 -27.84
CA PHE A 660 16.73 13.23 -27.29
C PHE A 660 17.77 13.82 -28.25
N GLU A 661 17.89 13.29 -29.47
CA GLU A 661 18.85 13.75 -30.49
C GLU A 661 18.67 15.22 -30.85
N LEU A 662 17.43 15.68 -30.99
CA LEU A 662 17.12 17.09 -31.31
C LEU A 662 17.53 18.00 -30.14
N ILE A 663 17.22 17.59 -28.91
CA ILE A 663 17.53 18.36 -27.71
C ILE A 663 19.05 18.47 -27.50
N VAL A 664 19.77 17.36 -27.70
CA VAL A 664 21.24 17.33 -27.59
C VAL A 664 21.89 18.26 -28.61
N ASN A 665 21.41 18.25 -29.86
CA ASN A 665 21.92 19.13 -30.91
C ASN A 665 21.61 20.61 -30.62
N ASP A 666 20.36 20.93 -30.25
CA ASP A 666 19.93 22.31 -30.01
C ASP A 666 20.67 22.93 -28.82
N LEU A 667 20.67 22.26 -27.66
CA LEU A 667 21.28 22.78 -26.43
C LEU A 667 22.81 22.75 -26.48
N GLY A 668 23.39 21.75 -27.15
CA GLY A 668 24.84 21.65 -27.33
C GLY A 668 25.44 22.88 -28.02
N SER A 669 24.67 23.54 -28.90
CA SER A 669 25.15 24.69 -29.68
C SER A 669 25.42 25.96 -28.86
N PHE A 670 24.84 26.10 -27.67
CA PHE A 670 25.00 27.29 -26.81
C PHE A 670 25.22 26.97 -25.32
N SER A 671 25.38 25.70 -24.95
CA SER A 671 25.80 25.32 -23.61
C SER A 671 27.27 25.68 -23.34
N SER A 672 27.60 26.00 -22.09
CA SER A 672 28.98 26.31 -21.72
C SER A 672 29.86 25.06 -21.66
N GLN A 673 29.32 23.95 -21.14
CA GLN A 673 29.96 22.63 -21.09
C GLN A 673 28.90 21.53 -21.10
N ASN A 674 29.28 20.33 -21.50
CA ASN A 674 28.45 19.15 -21.40
C ASN A 674 29.23 17.93 -20.86
N TRP A 675 28.51 16.98 -20.29
CA TRP A 675 29.02 15.69 -19.82
C TRP A 675 28.00 14.59 -20.10
N SER A 676 28.46 13.35 -20.03
CA SER A 676 27.60 12.16 -20.04
C SER A 676 27.90 11.27 -18.84
N THR A 677 26.93 10.47 -18.43
CA THR A 677 27.15 9.35 -17.49
C THR A 677 28.09 8.30 -18.10
N ALA A 678 28.63 7.41 -17.27
CA ALA A 678 29.64 6.43 -17.72
C ALA A 678 29.13 5.49 -18.82
N ASP A 679 27.83 5.23 -18.83
CA ASP A 679 27.11 4.41 -19.81
C ASP A 679 26.50 5.22 -20.97
N ASN A 680 26.72 6.54 -21.01
CA ASN A 680 26.12 7.50 -21.94
C ASN A 680 24.58 7.52 -21.95
N SER A 681 23.92 7.06 -20.89
CA SER A 681 22.45 7.04 -20.82
C SER A 681 21.84 8.40 -20.43
N VAL A 682 22.62 9.30 -19.82
CA VAL A 682 22.21 10.68 -19.50
C VAL A 682 23.25 11.67 -20.00
N VAL A 683 22.78 12.73 -20.65
CA VAL A 683 23.59 13.88 -21.08
C VAL A 683 23.22 15.10 -20.23
N ILE A 684 24.22 15.82 -19.74
CA ILE A 684 24.08 16.98 -18.86
C ILE A 684 24.70 18.20 -19.54
N PHE A 685 23.94 19.27 -19.65
CA PHE A 685 24.39 20.57 -20.16
C PHE A 685 24.49 21.56 -19.00
N MET A 686 25.56 22.36 -18.95
CA MET A 686 25.70 23.47 -18.01
C MET A 686 25.70 24.79 -18.74
N PHE A 687 24.95 25.74 -18.18
CA PHE A 687 24.93 27.15 -18.55
C PHE A 687 25.48 27.97 -17.39
N LYS A 688 26.30 28.98 -17.69
CA LYS A 688 26.84 29.94 -16.71
C LYS A 688 26.20 31.30 -16.93
N LYS A 689 25.92 32.00 -15.83
CA LYS A 689 25.54 33.41 -15.87
C LYS A 689 26.78 34.23 -16.27
N GLU A 690 26.66 34.98 -17.36
CA GLU A 690 27.72 35.90 -17.82
C GLU A 690 27.91 37.08 -16.86
#